data_AF-A0A8I1WPI0-F1
#
_entry.id   AF-A0A8I1WPI0-F1
#
_cell.length_a   1.000
_cell.length_b   1.000
_cell.length_c   1.000
_cell.angle_alpha   90.00
_cell.angle_beta   90.00
_cell.angle_gamma   90.00
#
_symmetry.space_group_name_H-M   'P 1'
#
loop_
_entity.id
_entity.type
_entity.pdbx_description
1 polymer ?
#
loop_
_entity_poly.entity_id
_entity_poly.type
_entity_poly.pdbx_seq_one_letter_code
_entity_poly.pdbx_strand_id
1 'polypeptide(L)'
;MQQGNETFNLIHKKHLVLVVDDEMINREILSQILADKYEVITATDGTKALAAIRDNRNELSLILLDLMMPGIHGLDLLKMIKGNKQMGQIPVIVMTSDQGSEVKSLQLGASDFVPKPYPAPAVILARIQRTIELSEDRKLIQSTERDTVTELYTREYFFRYAREFAKGNQDFPMDALLININHFHIINERYGKEYGNLILRRTAEKIRSVIKKTGGLTCRLEADTFLVYCRQGLDYNELLKDASVDLDKDDASNHVRLRIGVYQDVDKTIDIERCFDRAKMAANLGRNTYEQTISFYDTKLHESKMLSDRLLQDFENALEQRQFQVYYQPKFNVEETVPALSSAEALIRWKHPELGMISPGTFIPLFEENGLIRKLDQFVWREVAAQIRRWKDRFGYAVPISVNVSRVDMFDPNLVDNFKSLIDEYNISTSEYLLEITESAYTSDSAQIIEKVRRLRKLGFRIEMDDFGSGYSSLNMLSTLPIDALKLDMKFIRTAFSGRKDTRMIELIIDIADYLSVPVIAEGVETEEQMETLKKLGCQVIQGYYFSKPVPPEVFEKFITKKQAPVSKPKTAKEHVHTSLAEKKHLAEDADQKDRNVLYYHIAQALSSDFESIYYVNMETEEYEEFGARDSYGTLPVEQTGYNFFAECENNMRRLVYPEDLEKVLSIMKKDVIQDALRYNPVYTLDYRLMVNGRPEYYRLKIVRPESPDDSHIVIGIGNINSQIRHQMEQEKKLERAHHDKRTYARIAHALAKDFFIIYYVDIDTNAFIEFSSTDRYKELQVETNGVDFFESCVHNVPIAIHEEDVDKVLYVVNKENMLREIKQHGSVSTSYRMILSGESVYVNLKAIPMDDDETGSHHIVVAVSNIDAQMKREQEFAEAQAIAMKDTLTGVKNKRAYSTAERSINADLQNGKTEPFAIAVFDLYGTKRVNDTLGHEAGDRFIRGGCERICHTFRHSPVYRIGGDEFAAILRGRDYENRDALLKALNEPDEKDSQPNEIYIIFGMAEFDPENDKTLDTMFDRADVAMYENKLRLKKHRL
;
A
#
# COMPACT_ATOMS: atom_id res chain seq x y z
N MET A 1 -7.60 -19.32 57.21
CA MET A 1 -8.35 -18.35 56.37
C MET A 1 -7.30 -17.50 55.67
N GLN A 2 -6.69 -17.89 54.56
CA GLN A 2 -7.15 -18.72 53.43
C GLN A 2 -8.12 -17.97 52.49
N GLN A 3 -7.59 -16.91 51.87
CA GLN A 3 -7.85 -16.49 50.48
C GLN A 3 -6.75 -15.46 50.10
N GLY A 4 -6.22 -15.53 48.88
CA GLY A 4 -5.10 -14.69 48.43
C GLY A 4 -3.78 -15.44 48.23
N ASN A 5 -3.75 -16.42 47.31
CA ASN A 5 -2.51 -17.03 46.84
C ASN A 5 -2.62 -17.63 45.42
N GLU A 6 -3.36 -16.95 44.52
CA GLU A 6 -3.61 -17.39 43.13
C GLU A 6 -3.12 -16.34 42.11
N THR A 7 -1.86 -15.94 42.23
CA THR A 7 -1.18 -15.09 41.22
C THR A 7 0.29 -15.48 41.03
N PHE A 8 0.62 -16.73 41.37
CA PHE A 8 1.91 -17.38 41.14
C PHE A 8 1.67 -18.77 40.53
N ASN A 9 1.57 -18.84 39.20
CA ASN A 9 1.92 -20.00 38.36
C ASN A 9 1.55 -19.72 36.88
N LEU A 10 2.48 -19.14 36.13
CA LEU A 10 2.49 -19.22 34.65
C LEU A 10 3.75 -19.96 34.18
N ILE A 11 4.08 -21.05 34.87
CA ILE A 11 5.02 -22.07 34.41
C ILE A 11 4.25 -22.97 33.43
N HIS A 12 4.61 -22.91 32.15
CA HIS A 12 4.17 -23.82 31.06
C HIS A 12 2.80 -24.51 31.25
N LYS A 13 1.69 -23.76 31.17
CA LYS A 13 0.37 -24.39 31.02
C LYS A 13 0.31 -25.08 29.65
N LYS A 14 0.04 -26.39 29.64
CA LYS A 14 -0.12 -27.17 28.40
C LYS A 14 -1.37 -26.73 27.65
N HIS A 15 -1.34 -26.80 26.32
CA HIS A 15 -2.54 -26.56 25.50
C HIS A 15 -3.57 -27.68 25.72
N LEU A 16 -4.84 -27.31 25.91
CA LEU A 16 -5.93 -28.24 26.17
C LEU A 16 -6.53 -28.80 24.87
N VAL A 17 -6.56 -30.12 24.74
CA VAL A 17 -7.08 -30.85 23.58
C VAL A 17 -8.26 -31.73 24.00
N LEU A 18 -9.37 -31.65 23.27
CA LEU A 18 -10.51 -32.56 23.44
C LEU A 18 -10.44 -33.71 22.42
N VAL A 19 -10.43 -34.95 22.89
CA VAL A 19 -10.54 -36.15 22.05
C VAL A 19 -11.99 -36.66 22.07
N VAL A 20 -12.65 -36.64 20.92
CA VAL A 20 -14.01 -37.17 20.74
C VAL A 20 -13.96 -38.41 19.85
N ASP A 21 -14.21 -39.57 20.44
CA ASP A 21 -14.19 -40.89 19.81
C ASP A 21 -15.03 -41.83 20.69
N ASP A 22 -15.79 -42.78 20.15
CA ASP A 22 -16.68 -43.64 20.94
C ASP A 22 -15.99 -44.92 21.45
N GLU A 23 -14.95 -45.39 20.77
CA GLU A 23 -14.12 -46.50 21.22
C GLU A 23 -13.16 -46.08 22.34
N MET A 24 -13.09 -46.88 23.42
CA MET A 24 -12.19 -46.61 24.54
C MET A 24 -10.71 -46.71 24.14
N ILE A 25 -10.37 -47.66 23.28
CA ILE A 25 -9.00 -47.94 22.83
C ILE A 25 -8.43 -46.72 22.07
N ASN A 26 -9.20 -46.13 21.15
CA ASN A 26 -8.82 -44.91 20.42
C ASN A 26 -8.54 -43.73 21.37
N ARG A 27 -9.44 -43.50 22.35
CA ARG A 27 -9.26 -42.45 23.36
C ARG A 27 -8.01 -42.67 24.20
N GLU A 28 -7.71 -43.89 24.61
CA GLU A 28 -6.50 -44.21 25.39
C GLU A 28 -5.22 -44.04 24.57
N ILE A 29 -5.18 -44.55 23.33
CA ILE A 29 -4.03 -44.40 22.42
C ILE A 29 -3.73 -42.91 22.18
N LEU A 30 -4.74 -42.11 21.82
CA LEU A 30 -4.56 -40.67 21.59
C LEU A 30 -4.17 -39.94 22.88
N SER A 31 -4.75 -40.29 24.03
CA SER A 31 -4.36 -39.70 25.31
C SER A 31 -2.91 -39.98 25.66
N GLN A 32 -2.40 -41.21 25.41
CA GLN A 32 -0.99 -41.54 25.61
C GLN A 32 -0.07 -40.79 24.65
N ILE A 33 -0.42 -40.70 23.37
CA ILE A 33 0.36 -39.95 22.35
C ILE A 33 0.46 -38.46 22.70
N LEU A 34 -0.57 -37.89 23.34
CA LEU A 34 -0.66 -36.46 23.64
C LEU A 34 -0.13 -36.05 25.01
N ALA A 35 -0.16 -36.96 26.01
CA ALA A 35 0.09 -36.65 27.43
C ALA A 35 1.40 -35.88 27.71
N ASP A 36 2.48 -36.16 26.97
CA ASP A 36 3.77 -35.49 27.17
C ASP A 36 3.72 -33.99 26.87
N LYS A 37 2.97 -33.57 25.84
CA LYS A 37 2.91 -32.16 25.38
C LYS A 37 1.62 -31.43 25.73
N TYR A 38 0.49 -32.13 25.82
CA TYR A 38 -0.85 -31.55 25.89
C TYR A 38 -1.60 -31.94 27.16
N GLU A 39 -2.57 -31.13 27.57
CA GLU A 39 -3.59 -31.54 28.53
C GLU A 39 -4.76 -32.13 27.74
N VAL A 40 -5.27 -33.30 28.16
CA VAL A 40 -6.23 -34.08 27.37
C VAL A 40 -7.51 -34.30 28.15
N ILE A 41 -8.63 -33.83 27.60
CA ILE A 41 -9.99 -34.21 28.02
C ILE A 41 -10.64 -35.07 26.93
N THR A 42 -11.60 -35.91 27.30
CA THR A 42 -12.22 -36.85 26.35
C THR A 42 -13.74 -36.87 26.43
N ALA A 43 -14.38 -37.18 25.31
CA ALA A 43 -15.83 -37.39 25.20
C ALA A 43 -16.13 -38.65 24.36
N THR A 44 -17.15 -39.41 24.76
CA THR A 44 -17.52 -40.70 24.15
C THR A 44 -18.58 -40.60 23.07
N ASP A 45 -19.14 -39.40 22.87
CA ASP A 45 -20.27 -39.13 21.99
C ASP A 45 -20.40 -37.62 21.75
N GLY A 46 -21.10 -37.23 20.69
CA GLY A 46 -21.25 -35.82 20.34
C GLY A 46 -22.07 -34.97 21.32
N THR A 47 -22.86 -35.57 22.21
CA THR A 47 -23.61 -34.81 23.23
C THR A 47 -22.67 -34.39 24.37
N LYS A 48 -21.83 -35.31 24.85
CA LYS A 48 -20.77 -35.00 25.83
C LYS A 48 -19.70 -34.07 25.24
N ALA A 49 -19.38 -34.20 23.95
CA ALA A 49 -18.50 -33.26 23.27
C ALA A 49 -19.05 -31.83 23.32
N LEU A 50 -20.34 -31.62 23.02
CA LEU A 50 -20.98 -30.30 23.10
C LEU A 50 -21.04 -29.73 24.52
N ALA A 51 -21.07 -30.57 25.56
CA ALA A 51 -20.91 -30.13 26.95
C ALA A 51 -19.46 -29.69 27.22
N ALA A 52 -18.48 -30.57 26.98
CA ALA A 52 -17.05 -30.28 27.18
C ALA A 52 -16.57 -29.02 26.43
N ILE A 53 -17.07 -28.77 25.21
CA ILE A 53 -16.79 -27.58 24.39
C ILE A 53 -17.41 -26.30 24.97
N ARG A 54 -18.54 -26.40 25.70
CA ARG A 54 -19.13 -25.24 26.40
C ARG A 54 -18.37 -24.92 27.68
N ASP A 55 -18.07 -25.95 28.46
CA ASP A 55 -17.50 -25.81 29.79
C ASP A 55 -16.03 -25.33 29.73
N ASN A 56 -15.25 -25.83 28.76
CA ASN A 56 -13.83 -25.52 28.58
C ASN A 56 -13.56 -24.53 27.43
N ARG A 57 -14.59 -23.79 26.98
CA ARG A 57 -14.62 -23.05 25.71
C ARG A 57 -13.44 -22.08 25.50
N ASN A 58 -12.99 -21.42 26.57
CA ASN A 58 -11.94 -20.40 26.50
C ASN A 58 -10.52 -20.98 26.60
N GLU A 59 -10.39 -22.26 26.94
CA GLU A 59 -9.10 -22.93 27.17
C GLU A 59 -8.79 -23.98 26.10
N LEU A 60 -9.84 -24.52 25.46
CA LEU A 60 -9.72 -25.48 24.35
C LEU A 60 -8.92 -24.91 23.17
N SER A 61 -7.75 -25.50 22.98
CA SER A 61 -6.81 -25.17 21.90
C SER A 61 -7.11 -25.96 20.62
N LEU A 62 -7.58 -27.21 20.74
CA LEU A 62 -7.91 -28.08 19.60
C LEU A 62 -8.93 -29.18 19.96
N ILE A 63 -9.66 -29.66 18.96
CA ILE A 63 -10.55 -30.83 19.07
C ILE A 63 -10.12 -31.90 18.04
N LEU A 64 -9.88 -33.14 18.49
CA LEU A 64 -9.87 -34.33 17.64
C LEU A 64 -11.28 -34.91 17.61
N LEU A 65 -11.83 -35.14 16.41
CA LEU A 65 -13.23 -35.53 16.22
C LEU A 65 -13.36 -36.72 15.28
N ASP A 66 -13.74 -37.88 15.81
CA ASP A 66 -14.16 -39.02 15.01
C ASP A 66 -15.47 -38.77 14.26
N LEU A 67 -15.66 -39.44 13.13
CA LEU A 67 -16.89 -39.34 12.34
C LEU A 67 -17.96 -40.36 12.74
N MET A 68 -17.58 -41.56 13.20
CA MET A 68 -18.41 -42.77 13.24
C MET A 68 -19.00 -43.06 14.62
N MET A 69 -19.51 -42.03 15.29
CA MET A 69 -20.00 -42.11 16.67
C MET A 69 -21.51 -42.34 16.79
N PRO A 70 -21.99 -42.98 17.88
CA PRO A 70 -23.41 -43.15 18.16
C PRO A 70 -24.10 -41.82 18.53
N GLY A 71 -25.36 -41.69 18.10
CA GLY A 71 -26.18 -40.51 18.37
C GLY A 71 -25.92 -39.38 17.37
N ILE A 72 -25.03 -38.44 17.69
CA ILE A 72 -24.68 -37.32 16.81
C ILE A 72 -23.46 -37.70 15.96
N HIS A 73 -23.70 -37.96 14.67
CA HIS A 73 -22.66 -38.27 13.68
C HIS A 73 -21.63 -37.13 13.58
N GLY A 74 -20.34 -37.45 13.47
CA GLY A 74 -19.26 -36.45 13.62
C GLY A 74 -19.30 -35.33 12.59
N LEU A 75 -19.70 -35.61 11.34
CA LEU A 75 -19.89 -34.58 10.31
C LEU A 75 -21.00 -33.56 10.66
N ASP A 76 -22.01 -33.94 11.43
CA ASP A 76 -23.07 -33.03 11.86
C ASP A 76 -22.68 -32.27 13.13
N LEU A 77 -21.93 -32.91 14.04
CA LEU A 77 -21.27 -32.21 15.14
C LEU A 77 -20.29 -31.13 14.63
N LEU A 78 -19.49 -31.44 13.59
CA LEU A 78 -18.59 -30.48 12.94
C LEU A 78 -19.37 -29.26 12.42
N LYS A 79 -20.51 -29.46 11.73
CA LYS A 79 -21.41 -28.37 11.31
C LYS A 79 -21.93 -27.56 12.49
N MET A 80 -22.31 -28.20 13.59
CA MET A 80 -22.81 -27.51 14.80
C MET A 80 -21.72 -26.66 15.48
N ILE A 81 -20.48 -27.16 15.52
CA ILE A 81 -19.32 -26.40 16.03
C ILE A 81 -19.02 -25.22 15.11
N LYS A 82 -18.86 -25.46 13.80
CA LYS A 82 -18.40 -24.45 12.82
C LYS A 82 -19.47 -23.42 12.47
N GLY A 83 -20.74 -23.79 12.49
CA GLY A 83 -21.87 -22.86 12.32
C GLY A 83 -22.12 -21.94 13.51
N ASN A 84 -21.57 -22.25 14.69
CA ASN A 84 -21.69 -21.42 15.88
C ASN A 84 -20.54 -20.41 15.96
N LYS A 85 -20.85 -19.11 15.83
CA LYS A 85 -19.88 -17.99 15.94
C LYS A 85 -18.97 -18.04 17.17
N GLN A 86 -19.44 -18.62 18.27
CA GLN A 86 -18.69 -18.72 19.52
C GLN A 86 -17.77 -19.96 19.59
N MET A 87 -18.04 -21.02 18.82
CA MET A 87 -17.31 -22.29 18.89
C MET A 87 -16.45 -22.58 17.65
N GLY A 88 -16.85 -22.07 16.47
CA GLY A 88 -16.19 -22.38 15.20
C GLY A 88 -14.74 -21.91 15.07
N GLN A 89 -14.30 -20.98 15.92
CA GLN A 89 -12.90 -20.54 16.06
C GLN A 89 -11.97 -21.62 16.63
N ILE A 90 -12.49 -22.61 17.36
CA ILE A 90 -11.69 -23.74 17.85
C ILE A 90 -11.34 -24.63 16.63
N PRO A 91 -10.06 -24.95 16.38
CA PRO A 91 -9.70 -25.82 15.27
C PRO A 91 -10.16 -27.26 15.56
N VAL A 92 -10.55 -27.97 14.50
CA VAL A 92 -11.06 -29.35 14.59
C VAL A 92 -10.30 -30.19 13.59
N ILE A 93 -9.56 -31.19 14.06
CA ILE A 93 -8.98 -32.22 13.20
C ILE A 93 -9.91 -33.42 13.20
N VAL A 94 -10.28 -33.90 12.02
CA VAL A 94 -11.22 -35.00 11.87
C VAL A 94 -10.51 -36.35 11.77
N MET A 95 -11.02 -37.36 12.45
CA MET A 95 -10.51 -38.72 12.43
C MET A 95 -11.49 -39.60 11.64
N THR A 96 -10.97 -40.38 10.69
CA THR A 96 -11.83 -41.17 9.78
C THR A 96 -11.07 -42.33 9.14
N SER A 97 -11.77 -43.42 8.82
CA SER A 97 -11.29 -44.50 7.95
C SER A 97 -11.89 -44.45 6.54
N ASP A 98 -12.64 -43.39 6.20
CA ASP A 98 -13.29 -43.19 4.90
C ASP A 98 -12.71 -41.95 4.18
N GLN A 99 -11.98 -42.20 3.09
CA GLN A 99 -11.42 -41.17 2.20
C GLN A 99 -12.51 -40.26 1.60
N GLY A 100 -13.72 -40.77 1.37
CA GLY A 100 -14.84 -39.96 0.86
C GLY A 100 -15.29 -38.89 1.86
N SER A 101 -15.06 -39.11 3.15
CA SER A 101 -15.41 -38.17 4.22
C SER A 101 -14.30 -37.19 4.58
N GLU A 102 -13.04 -37.45 4.21
CA GLU A 102 -11.90 -36.54 4.41
C GLU A 102 -12.15 -35.19 3.72
N VAL A 103 -12.33 -35.21 2.40
CA VAL A 103 -12.60 -34.02 1.56
C VAL A 103 -13.87 -33.29 2.05
N LYS A 104 -14.89 -34.06 2.40
CA LYS A 104 -16.17 -33.55 2.90
C LYS A 104 -16.04 -32.87 4.27
N SER A 105 -15.14 -33.33 5.13
CA SER A 105 -14.87 -32.71 6.43
C SER A 105 -14.17 -31.36 6.27
N LEU A 106 -13.17 -31.27 5.38
CA LEU A 106 -12.46 -30.02 5.06
C LEU A 106 -13.42 -28.98 4.45
N GLN A 107 -14.29 -29.40 3.53
CA GLN A 107 -15.36 -28.54 2.97
C GLN A 107 -16.35 -28.03 4.03
N LEU A 108 -16.55 -28.75 5.13
CA LEU A 108 -17.40 -28.36 6.26
C LEU A 108 -16.64 -27.57 7.35
N GLY A 109 -15.37 -27.22 7.11
CA GLY A 109 -14.57 -26.36 8.00
C GLY A 109 -13.75 -27.10 9.05
N ALA A 110 -13.47 -28.40 8.86
CA ALA A 110 -12.36 -29.05 9.55
C ALA A 110 -11.04 -28.33 9.19
N SER A 111 -10.10 -28.32 10.14
CA SER A 111 -8.80 -27.66 10.01
C SER A 111 -7.75 -28.58 9.37
N ASP A 112 -7.85 -29.88 9.61
CA ASP A 112 -7.05 -30.95 9.02
C ASP A 112 -7.79 -32.30 9.23
N PHE A 113 -7.23 -33.41 8.78
CA PHE A 113 -7.69 -34.76 9.10
C PHE A 113 -6.54 -35.72 9.46
N VAL A 114 -6.89 -36.83 10.10
CA VAL A 114 -6.00 -37.95 10.43
C VAL A 114 -6.70 -39.26 10.07
N PRO A 115 -6.12 -40.11 9.20
CA PRO A 115 -6.69 -41.40 8.86
C PRO A 115 -6.63 -42.38 10.04
N LYS A 116 -7.59 -43.31 10.08
CA LYS A 116 -7.61 -44.52 10.92
C LYS A 116 -7.26 -45.74 10.04
N PRO A 117 -6.34 -46.64 10.43
CA PRO A 117 -5.58 -46.65 11.69
C PRO A 117 -4.58 -45.49 11.76
N TYR A 118 -4.30 -45.05 13.00
CA TYR A 118 -3.53 -43.84 13.24
C TYR A 118 -2.09 -43.93 12.70
N PRO A 119 -1.58 -42.88 12.00
CA PRO A 119 -0.20 -42.83 11.55
C PRO A 119 0.77 -42.67 12.74
N ALA A 120 2.08 -42.77 12.48
CA ALA A 120 3.11 -42.67 13.51
C ALA A 120 2.92 -41.45 14.45
N PRO A 121 3.08 -41.60 15.80
CA PRO A 121 2.75 -40.55 16.78
C PRO A 121 3.32 -39.16 16.48
N ALA A 122 4.52 -39.09 15.89
CA ALA A 122 5.15 -37.84 15.46
C ALA A 122 4.30 -37.05 14.43
N VAL A 123 3.63 -37.73 13.49
CA VAL A 123 2.76 -37.12 12.47
C VAL A 123 1.53 -36.48 13.12
N ILE A 124 0.92 -37.18 14.08
CA ILE A 124 -0.25 -36.70 14.83
C ILE A 124 0.14 -35.47 15.65
N LEU A 125 1.26 -35.55 16.39
CA LEU A 125 1.80 -34.44 17.17
C LEU A 125 2.16 -33.23 16.30
N ALA A 126 2.75 -33.44 15.13
CA ALA A 126 3.08 -32.36 14.19
C ALA A 126 1.83 -31.70 13.59
N ARG A 127 0.83 -32.46 13.17
CA ARG A 127 -0.45 -31.93 12.66
C ARG A 127 -1.20 -31.12 13.73
N ILE A 128 -1.25 -31.62 14.96
CA ILE A 128 -1.88 -30.92 16.09
C ILE A 128 -1.12 -29.64 16.44
N GLN A 129 0.21 -29.72 16.57
CA GLN A 129 1.03 -28.54 16.86
C GLN A 129 0.85 -27.47 15.76
N ARG A 130 0.96 -27.87 14.48
CA ARG A 130 0.82 -26.95 13.35
C ARG A 130 -0.58 -26.34 13.25
N THR A 131 -1.61 -27.09 13.62
CA THR A 131 -2.99 -26.61 13.63
C THR A 131 -3.27 -25.65 14.80
N ILE A 132 -2.64 -25.85 15.96
CA ILE A 132 -2.68 -24.90 17.07
C ILE A 132 -1.93 -23.63 16.70
N GLU A 133 -0.69 -23.73 16.20
CA GLU A 133 0.10 -22.59 15.68
C GLU A 133 -0.72 -21.76 14.68
N LEU A 134 -1.29 -22.38 13.64
CA LEU A 134 -2.10 -21.68 12.64
C LEU A 134 -3.42 -21.12 13.17
N SER A 135 -3.95 -21.66 14.28
CA SER A 135 -5.10 -21.08 14.98
C SER A 135 -4.70 -19.87 15.81
N GLU A 136 -3.55 -19.93 16.48
CA GLU A 136 -3.03 -18.87 17.34
C GLU A 136 -2.46 -17.71 16.53
N ASP A 137 -1.72 -17.96 15.44
CA ASP A 137 -1.37 -16.98 14.41
C ASP A 137 -2.62 -16.28 13.88
N ARG A 138 -3.70 -17.02 13.59
CA ARG A 138 -4.96 -16.44 13.10
C ARG A 138 -5.69 -15.63 14.17
N LYS A 139 -5.64 -16.03 15.45
CA LYS A 139 -6.18 -15.25 16.59
C LYS A 139 -5.36 -13.97 16.81
N LEU A 140 -4.03 -14.06 16.71
CA LEU A 140 -3.10 -12.94 16.80
C LEU A 140 -3.34 -11.94 15.66
N ILE A 141 -3.44 -12.42 14.42
CA ILE A 141 -3.87 -11.62 13.27
C ILE A 141 -5.24 -10.98 13.54
N GLN A 142 -6.24 -11.72 14.00
CA GLN A 142 -7.57 -11.15 14.36
C GLN A 142 -7.50 -10.07 15.44
N SER A 143 -6.59 -10.18 16.42
CA SER A 143 -6.34 -9.12 17.40
C SER A 143 -5.67 -7.86 16.81
N THR A 144 -5.03 -7.98 15.64
CA THR A 144 -4.53 -6.84 14.84
C THR A 144 -5.53 -6.35 13.77
N GLU A 145 -6.66 -7.02 13.55
CA GLU A 145 -7.68 -6.55 12.58
C GLU A 145 -8.58 -5.47 13.18
N ARG A 146 -8.80 -5.47 14.49
CA ARG A 146 -9.80 -4.63 15.17
C ARG A 146 -9.24 -3.86 16.36
N ASP A 147 -9.62 -2.59 16.45
CA ASP A 147 -9.30 -1.74 17.60
C ASP A 147 -9.99 -2.23 18.88
N THR A 148 -9.21 -2.42 19.94
CA THR A 148 -9.66 -3.04 21.20
C THR A 148 -10.63 -2.19 22.02
N VAL A 149 -10.77 -0.90 21.73
CA VAL A 149 -11.72 -0.01 22.42
C VAL A 149 -13.04 0.05 21.64
N THR A 150 -13.01 0.05 20.31
CA THR A 150 -14.12 0.50 19.44
C THR A 150 -14.65 -0.52 18.44
N GLU A 151 -14.03 -1.70 18.32
CA GLU A 151 -14.38 -2.76 17.36
C GLU A 151 -14.37 -2.33 15.86
N LEU A 152 -13.83 -1.15 15.53
CA LEU A 152 -13.57 -0.73 14.14
C LEU A 152 -12.29 -1.40 13.61
N TYR A 153 -12.02 -1.29 12.32
CA TYR A 153 -10.73 -1.76 11.79
C TYR A 153 -9.56 -0.95 12.38
N THR A 154 -8.42 -1.60 12.56
CA THR A 154 -7.13 -0.93 12.78
C THR A 154 -6.67 -0.22 11.50
N ARG A 155 -5.68 0.68 11.64
CA ARG A 155 -5.04 1.38 10.51
C ARG A 155 -4.56 0.40 9.43
N GLU A 156 -3.77 -0.59 9.82
CA GLU A 156 -3.06 -1.51 8.91
C GLU A 156 -4.05 -2.39 8.15
N TYR A 157 -5.06 -2.91 8.85
CA TYR A 157 -6.11 -3.71 8.22
C TYR A 157 -6.99 -2.86 7.29
N PHE A 158 -7.35 -1.65 7.72
CA PHE A 158 -8.20 -0.75 6.94
C PHE A 158 -7.59 -0.41 5.59
N PHE A 159 -6.33 0.06 5.54
CA PHE A 159 -5.69 0.41 4.26
C PHE A 159 -5.46 -0.81 3.36
N ARG A 160 -5.22 -2.00 3.94
CA ARG A 160 -5.17 -3.26 3.17
C ARG A 160 -6.53 -3.60 2.55
N TYR A 161 -7.61 -3.58 3.34
CA TYR A 161 -8.93 -3.96 2.87
C TYR A 161 -9.60 -2.89 1.99
N ALA A 162 -9.30 -1.61 2.21
CA ALA A 162 -9.80 -0.49 1.40
C ALA A 162 -9.25 -0.51 -0.03
N ARG A 163 -8.02 -0.97 -0.25
CA ARG A 163 -7.48 -1.21 -1.61
C ARG A 163 -8.25 -2.30 -2.37
N GLU A 164 -8.55 -3.43 -1.74
CA GLU A 164 -9.38 -4.48 -2.37
C GLU A 164 -10.84 -4.03 -2.56
N PHE A 165 -11.39 -3.28 -1.60
CA PHE A 165 -12.72 -2.69 -1.71
C PHE A 165 -12.79 -1.66 -2.84
N ALA A 166 -11.74 -0.86 -3.07
CA ALA A 166 -11.66 0.06 -4.21
C ALA A 166 -11.64 -0.67 -5.56
N LYS A 167 -10.86 -1.76 -5.68
CA LYS A 167 -10.87 -2.63 -6.88
C LYS A 167 -12.25 -3.19 -7.16
N GLY A 168 -12.95 -3.68 -6.13
CA GLY A 168 -14.34 -4.16 -6.23
C GLY A 168 -15.41 -3.07 -6.46
N ASN A 169 -15.02 -1.79 -6.54
CA ASN A 169 -15.90 -0.65 -6.75
C ASN A 169 -15.34 0.33 -7.80
N GLN A 170 -14.66 -0.17 -8.83
CA GLN A 170 -14.10 0.67 -9.90
C GLN A 170 -15.16 1.49 -10.65
N ASP A 171 -16.39 0.96 -10.81
CA ASP A 171 -17.48 1.63 -11.55
C ASP A 171 -18.28 2.67 -10.75
N PHE A 172 -18.10 2.76 -9.42
CA PHE A 172 -18.91 3.64 -8.54
C PHE A 172 -18.09 4.81 -8.00
N PRO A 173 -18.58 6.06 -7.96
CA PRO A 173 -17.92 7.15 -7.25
C PRO A 173 -17.78 6.82 -5.76
N MET A 174 -16.65 7.19 -5.16
CA MET A 174 -16.26 6.80 -3.80
C MET A 174 -15.85 8.04 -3.00
N ASP A 175 -16.20 8.10 -1.72
CA ASP A 175 -15.82 9.19 -0.81
C ASP A 175 -14.89 8.68 0.31
N ALA A 176 -13.90 9.49 0.68
CA ALA A 176 -13.03 9.27 1.83
C ALA A 176 -13.28 10.35 2.90
N LEU A 177 -13.67 9.95 4.11
CA LEU A 177 -13.97 10.86 5.22
C LEU A 177 -13.03 10.63 6.40
N LEU A 178 -12.49 11.71 6.97
CA LEU A 178 -11.84 11.71 8.27
C LEU A 178 -12.73 12.42 9.29
N ILE A 179 -13.06 11.74 10.39
CA ILE A 179 -13.92 12.23 11.47
C ILE A 179 -13.06 12.37 12.73
N ASN A 180 -13.10 13.53 13.38
CA ASN A 180 -12.32 13.83 14.57
C ASN A 180 -13.22 14.43 15.67
N ILE A 181 -12.95 14.10 16.94
CA ILE A 181 -13.65 14.67 18.10
C ILE A 181 -12.96 15.97 18.52
N ASN A 182 -13.66 17.11 18.46
CA ASN A 182 -13.08 18.39 18.86
C ASN A 182 -12.76 18.42 20.36
N HIS A 183 -11.55 18.85 20.71
CA HIS A 183 -11.04 19.01 22.08
C HIS A 183 -11.10 17.74 22.97
N PHE A 184 -10.94 16.54 22.39
CA PHE A 184 -11.00 15.28 23.15
C PHE A 184 -10.02 15.19 24.34
N HIS A 185 -8.89 15.92 24.33
CA HIS A 185 -7.99 16.01 25.48
C HIS A 185 -8.67 16.61 26.72
N ILE A 186 -9.45 17.70 26.57
CA ILE A 186 -10.19 18.36 27.66
C ILE A 186 -11.22 17.39 28.26
N ILE A 187 -11.83 16.53 27.44
CA ILE A 187 -12.78 15.51 27.90
C ILE A 187 -12.08 14.47 28.79
N ASN A 188 -10.89 13.99 28.40
CA ASN A 188 -10.12 13.04 29.21
C ASN A 188 -9.57 13.68 30.51
N GLU A 189 -9.18 14.96 30.45
CA GLU A 189 -8.69 15.72 31.60
C GLU A 189 -9.81 16.01 32.62
N ARG A 190 -11.01 16.36 32.15
CA ARG A 190 -12.15 16.73 33.00
C ARG A 190 -12.95 15.54 33.54
N TYR A 191 -13.05 14.45 32.79
CA TYR A 191 -13.92 13.29 33.12
C TYR A 191 -13.17 11.95 33.22
N GLY A 192 -11.87 11.92 32.97
CA GLY A 192 -11.04 10.72 33.05
C GLY A 192 -11.07 9.84 31.79
N LYS A 193 -10.01 9.04 31.66
CA LYS A 193 -9.74 8.19 30.48
C LYS A 193 -10.83 7.17 30.17
N GLU A 194 -11.49 6.61 31.19
CA GLU A 194 -12.58 5.63 30.98
C GLU A 194 -13.86 6.26 30.43
N TYR A 195 -14.15 7.51 30.79
CA TYR A 195 -15.25 8.27 30.19
C TYR A 195 -14.91 8.66 28.74
N GLY A 196 -13.65 9.00 28.45
CA GLY A 196 -13.13 9.11 27.08
C GLY A 196 -13.31 7.81 26.27
N ASN A 197 -12.95 6.65 26.83
CA ASN A 197 -13.16 5.33 26.23
C ASN A 197 -14.65 5.01 25.98
N LEU A 198 -15.57 5.52 26.81
CA LEU A 198 -17.02 5.37 26.62
C LEU A 198 -17.53 6.21 25.44
N ILE A 199 -17.05 7.45 25.29
CA ILE A 199 -17.41 8.32 24.15
C ILE A 199 -16.89 7.71 22.84
N LEU A 200 -15.63 7.28 22.81
CA LEU A 200 -15.02 6.62 21.63
C LEU A 200 -15.84 5.41 21.17
N ARG A 201 -16.31 4.58 22.12
CA ARG A 201 -17.22 3.45 21.84
C ARG A 201 -18.53 3.91 21.20
N ARG A 202 -19.24 4.85 21.83
CA ARG A 202 -20.54 5.34 21.33
C ARG A 202 -20.42 5.97 19.94
N THR A 203 -19.43 6.83 19.71
CA THR A 203 -19.17 7.45 18.39
C THR A 203 -18.86 6.38 17.34
N ALA A 204 -18.00 5.40 17.65
CA ALA A 204 -17.69 4.29 16.76
C ALA A 204 -18.90 3.38 16.45
N GLU A 205 -19.70 3.03 17.45
CA GLU A 205 -20.93 2.25 17.29
C GLU A 205 -21.92 2.93 16.34
N LYS A 206 -22.11 4.25 16.49
CA LYS A 206 -23.02 5.03 15.64
C LYS A 206 -22.47 5.20 14.21
N ILE A 207 -21.18 5.51 14.03
CA ILE A 207 -20.53 5.52 12.70
C ILE A 207 -20.70 4.15 12.02
N ARG A 208 -20.42 3.06 12.75
CA ARG A 208 -20.60 1.68 12.27
C ARG A 208 -22.05 1.37 11.91
N SER A 209 -23.02 1.91 12.65
CA SER A 209 -24.45 1.76 12.37
C SER A 209 -24.84 2.41 11.05
N VAL A 210 -24.47 3.69 10.84
CA VAL A 210 -24.78 4.45 9.62
C VAL A 210 -24.13 3.79 8.40
N ILE A 211 -22.82 3.53 8.44
CA ILE A 211 -22.07 2.98 7.29
C ILE A 211 -22.48 1.53 6.96
N LYS A 212 -23.05 0.79 7.93
CA LYS A 212 -23.64 -0.53 7.66
C LYS A 212 -24.98 -0.46 6.89
N LYS A 213 -25.70 0.67 6.93
CA LYS A 213 -26.90 0.89 6.08
C LYS A 213 -26.50 1.16 4.63
N THR A 214 -25.48 1.99 4.41
CA THR A 214 -25.12 2.53 3.07
C THR A 214 -24.05 1.74 2.34
N GLY A 215 -23.20 1.01 3.06
CA GLY A 215 -22.09 0.22 2.51
C GLY A 215 -20.76 0.97 2.49
N GLY A 216 -19.82 0.51 3.31
CA GLY A 216 -18.48 1.07 3.39
C GLY A 216 -17.63 0.42 4.49
N LEU A 217 -16.43 0.96 4.67
CA LEU A 217 -15.45 0.55 5.66
C LEU A 217 -15.30 1.62 6.75
N THR A 218 -14.98 1.19 7.97
CA THR A 218 -14.84 2.05 9.15
C THR A 218 -13.61 1.65 9.97
N CYS A 219 -12.83 2.64 10.39
CA CYS A 219 -11.55 2.45 11.06
C CYS A 219 -11.35 3.48 12.18
N ARG A 220 -10.61 3.11 13.22
CA ARG A 220 -10.03 4.05 14.18
C ARG A 220 -8.55 4.16 13.90
N LEU A 221 -8.09 5.37 13.55
CA LEU A 221 -6.72 5.60 13.10
C LEU A 221 -5.76 5.74 14.27
N GLU A 222 -6.07 6.67 15.16
CA GLU A 222 -5.29 7.04 16.34
C GLU A 222 -6.18 7.89 17.26
N ALA A 223 -5.99 7.75 18.58
CA ALA A 223 -6.68 8.51 19.64
C ALA A 223 -8.20 8.73 19.43
N ASP A 224 -8.57 9.88 18.87
CA ASP A 224 -9.88 10.50 18.72
C ASP A 224 -10.37 10.57 17.26
N THR A 225 -9.65 9.91 16.35
CA THR A 225 -9.77 10.08 14.91
C THR A 225 -10.17 8.78 14.21
N PHE A 226 -11.20 8.88 13.38
CA PHE A 226 -11.84 7.78 12.66
C PHE A 226 -11.80 8.01 11.15
N LEU A 227 -11.69 6.92 10.38
CA LEU A 227 -11.75 6.95 8.91
C LEU A 227 -12.98 6.20 8.40
N VAL A 228 -13.60 6.72 7.34
CA VAL A 228 -14.68 6.05 6.59
C VAL A 228 -14.35 6.06 5.10
N TYR A 229 -14.49 4.90 4.46
CA TYR A 229 -14.43 4.77 3.00
C TYR A 229 -15.72 4.16 2.48
N CYS A 230 -16.51 4.89 1.70
CA CYS A 230 -17.84 4.45 1.25
C CYS A 230 -18.11 4.86 -0.20
N ARG A 231 -19.18 4.31 -0.80
CA ARG A 231 -19.72 4.85 -2.05
C ARG A 231 -20.27 6.25 -1.81
N GLN A 232 -20.24 7.09 -2.83
CA GLN A 232 -20.83 8.42 -2.79
C GLN A 232 -22.36 8.36 -2.61
N GLY A 233 -22.94 9.37 -1.96
CA GLY A 233 -24.37 9.45 -1.64
C GLY A 233 -24.71 9.23 -0.16
N LEU A 234 -23.72 9.22 0.72
CA LEU A 234 -23.90 9.28 2.18
C LEU A 234 -24.28 10.70 2.62
N ASP A 235 -25.35 10.87 3.42
CA ASP A 235 -25.63 12.16 4.06
C ASP A 235 -24.67 12.37 5.25
N TYR A 236 -23.70 13.25 5.05
CA TYR A 236 -22.71 13.60 6.07
C TYR A 236 -23.33 14.35 7.27
N ASN A 237 -24.50 14.98 7.10
CA ASN A 237 -25.24 15.64 8.19
C ASN A 237 -26.03 14.63 9.02
N GLU A 238 -26.64 13.60 8.41
CA GLU A 238 -27.19 12.44 9.14
C GLU A 238 -26.06 11.79 9.95
N LEU A 239 -24.92 11.50 9.31
CA LEU A 239 -23.75 10.91 9.97
C LEU A 239 -23.26 11.76 11.16
N LEU A 240 -23.11 13.08 10.99
CA LEU A 240 -22.64 13.96 12.05
C LEU A 240 -23.65 14.05 13.22
N LYS A 241 -24.94 14.19 12.89
CA LYS A 241 -26.02 14.29 13.88
C LYS A 241 -26.17 12.99 14.66
N ASP A 242 -26.17 11.84 13.98
CA ASP A 242 -26.19 10.54 14.66
C ASP A 242 -24.92 10.38 15.50
N ALA A 243 -23.72 10.42 14.91
CA ALA A 243 -22.46 10.06 15.57
C ALA A 243 -22.03 10.98 16.74
N SER A 244 -22.63 12.16 16.86
CA SER A 244 -22.48 13.04 18.03
C SER A 244 -22.98 12.34 19.31
N VAL A 245 -22.38 12.69 20.46
CA VAL A 245 -22.67 12.03 21.75
C VAL A 245 -22.96 13.07 22.83
N ASP A 246 -24.10 12.93 23.50
CA ASP A 246 -24.53 13.78 24.59
C ASP A 246 -23.73 13.42 25.86
N LEU A 247 -23.19 14.44 26.56
CA LEU A 247 -22.35 14.23 27.75
C LEU A 247 -23.21 13.97 29.01
N ASP A 248 -24.29 14.73 29.15
CA ASP A 248 -25.27 14.65 30.25
C ASP A 248 -26.70 14.57 29.70
N LYS A 249 -27.61 13.95 30.46
CA LYS A 249 -29.03 13.82 30.06
C LYS A 249 -29.88 15.07 30.32
N ASP A 250 -29.42 15.92 31.25
CA ASP A 250 -30.21 17.05 31.76
C ASP A 250 -29.71 18.42 31.24
N ASP A 251 -28.62 18.46 30.46
CA ASP A 251 -28.05 19.68 29.89
C ASP A 251 -27.79 19.55 28.38
N ALA A 252 -28.74 20.05 27.58
CA ALA A 252 -28.66 20.08 26.12
C ALA A 252 -27.60 21.05 25.54
N SER A 253 -26.80 21.74 26.37
CA SER A 253 -25.66 22.53 25.88
C SER A 253 -24.36 21.72 25.71
N ASN A 254 -24.20 20.61 26.43
CA ASN A 254 -22.97 19.83 26.48
C ASN A 254 -22.99 18.60 25.55
N HIS A 255 -22.77 18.84 24.25
CA HIS A 255 -22.63 17.79 23.22
C HIS A 255 -21.18 17.63 22.74
N VAL A 256 -20.72 16.39 22.55
CA VAL A 256 -19.45 16.07 21.89
C VAL A 256 -19.53 16.44 20.41
N ARG A 257 -18.90 17.58 20.04
CA ARG A 257 -18.86 18.05 18.65
C ARG A 257 -17.86 17.24 17.81
N LEU A 258 -18.35 16.69 16.71
CA LEU A 258 -17.52 16.09 15.67
C LEU A 258 -17.14 17.12 14.59
N ARG A 259 -16.01 16.86 13.93
CA ARG A 259 -15.50 17.59 12.77
C ARG A 259 -15.19 16.59 11.66
N ILE A 260 -15.73 16.79 10.46
CA ILE A 260 -15.60 15.87 9.32
C ILE A 260 -14.86 16.58 8.18
N GLY A 261 -13.74 16.01 7.75
CA GLY A 261 -13.11 16.33 6.46
C GLY A 261 -13.52 15.30 5.42
N VAL A 262 -14.02 15.75 4.27
CA VAL A 262 -14.51 14.89 3.18
C VAL A 262 -13.67 15.14 1.93
N TYR A 263 -13.08 14.10 1.36
CA TYR A 263 -12.64 14.09 -0.04
C TYR A 263 -13.66 13.28 -0.84
N GLN A 264 -14.45 13.97 -1.67
CA GLN A 264 -15.51 13.39 -2.50
C GLN A 264 -14.97 12.93 -3.86
N ASP A 265 -15.61 11.90 -4.43
CA ASP A 265 -15.28 11.31 -5.73
C ASP A 265 -13.76 11.10 -5.91
N VAL A 266 -13.20 10.24 -5.06
CA VAL A 266 -11.74 10.14 -4.91
C VAL A 266 -11.08 9.65 -6.20
N ASP A 267 -9.99 10.35 -6.54
CA ASP A 267 -9.09 9.99 -7.63
C ASP A 267 -8.53 8.58 -7.41
N LYS A 268 -9.00 7.63 -8.24
CA LYS A 268 -8.64 6.21 -8.13
C LYS A 268 -7.25 5.88 -8.67
N THR A 269 -6.50 6.87 -9.16
CA THR A 269 -5.11 6.70 -9.64
C THR A 269 -4.08 6.89 -8.53
N ILE A 270 -4.46 7.52 -7.41
CA ILE A 270 -3.64 7.65 -6.21
C ILE A 270 -3.96 6.56 -5.17
N ASP A 271 -2.98 6.26 -4.32
CA ASP A 271 -3.14 5.27 -3.25
C ASP A 271 -4.12 5.75 -2.16
N ILE A 272 -4.80 4.81 -1.50
CA ILE A 272 -5.91 5.10 -0.57
C ILE A 272 -5.43 5.97 0.60
N GLU A 273 -4.22 5.75 1.08
CA GLU A 273 -3.51 6.58 2.05
C GLU A 273 -3.55 8.07 1.67
N ARG A 274 -3.26 8.43 0.41
CA ARG A 274 -3.29 9.81 -0.08
C ARG A 274 -4.71 10.38 -0.17
N CYS A 275 -5.72 9.55 -0.45
CA CYS A 275 -7.13 9.97 -0.39
C CYS A 275 -7.53 10.37 1.03
N PHE A 276 -7.01 9.68 2.05
CA PHE A 276 -7.23 10.04 3.45
C PHE A 276 -6.38 11.22 3.93
N ASP A 277 -5.19 11.46 3.36
CA ASP A 277 -4.46 12.71 3.58
C ASP A 277 -5.25 13.92 3.04
N ARG A 278 -5.85 13.82 1.85
CA ARG A 278 -6.77 14.85 1.32
C ARG A 278 -7.96 15.10 2.25
N ALA A 279 -8.60 14.04 2.78
CA ALA A 279 -9.66 14.17 3.79
C ALA A 279 -9.16 14.80 5.11
N LYS A 280 -7.94 14.49 5.54
CA LYS A 280 -7.28 15.08 6.74
C LYS A 280 -6.99 16.57 6.56
N MET A 281 -6.59 16.99 5.36
CA MET A 281 -6.40 18.39 5.00
C MET A 281 -7.72 19.16 5.07
N ALA A 282 -8.80 18.61 4.48
CA ALA A 282 -10.14 19.20 4.55
C ALA A 282 -10.60 19.38 6.00
N ALA A 283 -10.47 18.36 6.85
CA ALA A 283 -10.83 18.46 8.27
C ALA A 283 -10.08 19.61 8.96
N ASN A 284 -8.81 19.83 8.62
CA ASN A 284 -7.97 20.86 9.23
C ASN A 284 -8.22 22.29 8.72
N LEU A 285 -8.93 22.48 7.60
CA LEU A 285 -9.41 23.81 7.20
C LEU A 285 -10.49 24.32 8.17
N GLY A 286 -11.48 23.47 8.50
CA GLY A 286 -12.50 23.75 9.52
C GLY A 286 -12.03 23.75 10.98
N ARG A 287 -10.73 23.95 11.25
CA ARG A 287 -10.16 23.95 12.61
C ARG A 287 -10.24 25.32 13.30
N ASN A 288 -10.32 26.40 12.52
CA ASN A 288 -10.37 27.78 13.03
C ASN A 288 -11.77 28.40 12.98
N THR A 289 -12.72 27.77 12.26
CA THR A 289 -14.11 28.22 12.10
C THR A 289 -15.05 27.40 12.98
N TYR A 290 -15.41 27.92 14.17
CA TYR A 290 -16.25 27.25 15.18
C TYR A 290 -17.65 26.80 14.71
N GLU A 291 -18.09 27.27 13.54
CA GLU A 291 -19.38 26.95 12.91
C GLU A 291 -19.28 25.82 11.86
N GLN A 292 -18.10 25.54 11.30
CA GLN A 292 -17.93 24.57 10.21
C GLN A 292 -17.58 23.17 10.73
N THR A 293 -18.61 22.37 10.97
CA THR A 293 -18.48 20.97 11.41
C THR A 293 -18.15 19.99 10.28
N ILE A 294 -18.35 20.39 9.02
CA ILE A 294 -18.04 19.60 7.81
C ILE A 294 -17.22 20.49 6.86
N SER A 295 -16.18 19.93 6.25
CA SER A 295 -15.28 20.62 5.33
C SER A 295 -14.90 19.71 4.16
N PHE A 296 -14.85 20.26 2.96
CA PHE A 296 -14.59 19.51 1.72
C PHE A 296 -13.17 19.78 1.20
N TYR A 297 -12.53 18.78 0.63
CA TYR A 297 -11.24 18.93 -0.04
C TYR A 297 -11.44 19.53 -1.44
N ASP A 298 -11.06 20.79 -1.62
CA ASP A 298 -10.84 21.41 -2.94
C ASP A 298 -9.34 21.47 -3.22
N THR A 299 -8.92 20.81 -4.30
CA THR A 299 -7.54 20.77 -4.79
C THR A 299 -6.94 22.16 -4.97
N LYS A 300 -7.71 23.14 -5.47
CA LYS A 300 -7.22 24.51 -5.72
C LYS A 300 -6.95 25.26 -4.43
N LEU A 301 -7.81 25.08 -3.43
CA LEU A 301 -7.65 25.64 -2.09
C LEU A 301 -6.41 25.04 -1.39
N HIS A 302 -6.16 23.73 -1.58
CA HIS A 302 -4.96 23.10 -1.05
C HIS A 302 -3.68 23.57 -1.76
N GLU A 303 -3.65 23.60 -3.10
CA GLU A 303 -2.52 24.10 -3.89
C GLU A 303 -2.19 25.57 -3.55
N SER A 304 -3.23 26.42 -3.46
CA SER A 304 -3.09 27.81 -3.05
C SER A 304 -2.53 27.96 -1.63
N LYS A 305 -2.93 27.08 -0.69
CA LYS A 305 -2.40 27.09 0.67
C LYS A 305 -0.95 26.58 0.74
N MET A 306 -0.60 25.49 0.06
CA MET A 306 0.79 25.00 0.02
C MET A 306 1.73 26.01 -0.65
N LEU A 307 1.26 26.72 -1.67
CA LEU A 307 1.98 27.87 -2.22
C LEU A 307 2.13 28.96 -1.14
N SER A 308 1.05 29.36 -0.47
CA SER A 308 1.07 30.41 0.56
C SER A 308 2.00 30.10 1.73
N ASP A 309 1.91 28.91 2.32
CA ASP A 309 2.76 28.44 3.41
C ASP A 309 4.25 28.47 2.98
N ARG A 310 4.55 28.10 1.73
CA ARG A 310 5.89 28.22 1.13
C ARG A 310 6.32 29.69 0.94
N LEU A 311 5.45 30.56 0.43
CA LEU A 311 5.80 31.98 0.22
C LEU A 311 6.05 32.73 1.54
N LEU A 312 5.46 32.30 2.65
CA LEU A 312 5.79 32.81 3.98
C LEU A 312 7.18 32.34 4.46
N GLN A 313 7.58 31.10 4.16
CA GLN A 313 8.90 30.56 4.50
C GLN A 313 10.03 31.17 3.65
N ASP A 314 9.80 31.35 2.34
CA ASP A 314 10.79 31.89 1.41
C ASP A 314 10.98 33.44 1.56
N PHE A 315 10.16 34.13 2.37
CA PHE A 315 10.09 35.60 2.45
C PHE A 315 11.39 36.32 2.88
N GLU A 316 11.96 35.98 4.04
CA GLU A 316 13.15 36.69 4.56
C GLU A 316 14.36 36.43 3.64
N ASN A 317 14.53 35.18 3.19
CA ASN A 317 15.52 34.79 2.18
C ASN A 317 15.34 35.58 0.86
N ALA A 318 14.10 35.81 0.43
CA ALA A 318 13.80 36.56 -0.78
C ALA A 318 14.11 38.07 -0.68
N LEU A 319 14.02 38.66 0.53
CA LEU A 319 14.50 40.02 0.80
C LEU A 319 16.04 40.07 0.77
N GLU A 320 16.71 39.22 1.54
CA GLU A 320 18.19 39.21 1.63
C GLU A 320 18.85 38.95 0.26
N GLN A 321 18.35 37.98 -0.49
CA GLN A 321 18.87 37.60 -1.80
C GLN A 321 18.40 38.54 -2.94
N ARG A 322 17.64 39.60 -2.64
CA ARG A 322 17.08 40.55 -3.64
C ARG A 322 16.27 39.86 -4.74
N GLN A 323 15.51 38.83 -4.38
CA GLN A 323 14.55 38.17 -5.29
C GLN A 323 13.33 39.07 -5.56
N PHE A 324 13.01 39.96 -4.62
CA PHE A 324 12.08 41.07 -4.82
C PHE A 324 12.74 42.15 -5.70
N GLN A 325 12.09 42.48 -6.82
CA GLN A 325 12.60 43.40 -7.84
C GLN A 325 11.53 44.45 -8.19
N VAL A 326 11.88 45.73 -8.13
CA VAL A 326 10.96 46.81 -8.51
C VAL A 326 10.95 46.97 -10.03
N TYR A 327 9.78 46.82 -10.65
CA TYR A 327 9.52 47.14 -12.04
C TYR A 327 8.83 48.51 -12.10
N TYR A 328 8.90 49.19 -13.24
CA TYR A 328 8.38 50.55 -13.41
C TYR A 328 7.41 50.61 -14.60
N GLN A 329 6.23 51.19 -14.41
CA GLN A 329 5.27 51.41 -15.50
C GLN A 329 5.13 52.91 -15.79
N PRO A 330 5.38 53.38 -17.03
CA PRO A 330 5.31 54.79 -17.37
C PRO A 330 3.87 55.32 -17.39
N LYS A 331 3.67 56.49 -16.77
CA LYS A 331 2.45 57.33 -16.83
C LYS A 331 2.68 58.43 -17.86
N PHE A 332 1.86 58.49 -18.90
CA PHE A 332 1.99 59.49 -19.97
C PHE A 332 0.95 60.59 -19.81
N ASN A 333 1.38 61.86 -19.84
CA ASN A 333 0.46 62.96 -20.14
C ASN A 333 0.04 62.86 -21.60
N VAL A 334 -1.26 62.91 -21.86
CA VAL A 334 -1.85 62.75 -23.20
C VAL A 334 -2.46 64.05 -23.74
N GLU A 335 -2.31 65.19 -23.07
CA GLU A 335 -2.82 66.49 -23.56
C GLU A 335 -2.04 66.94 -24.80
N GLU A 336 -0.70 66.77 -24.80
CA GLU A 336 0.15 67.03 -25.97
C GLU A 336 -0.26 66.21 -27.21
N THR A 337 0.14 66.68 -28.40
CA THR A 337 -0.06 65.95 -29.67
C THR A 337 0.84 64.71 -29.80
N VAL A 338 1.89 64.61 -28.99
CA VAL A 338 2.70 63.41 -28.80
C VAL A 338 2.75 63.15 -27.29
N PRO A 339 2.21 62.03 -26.78
CA PRO A 339 2.18 61.75 -25.35
C PRO A 339 3.57 61.82 -24.70
N ALA A 340 3.66 62.55 -23.59
CA ALA A 340 4.91 62.84 -22.89
C ALA A 340 5.00 62.06 -21.58
N LEU A 341 6.18 61.53 -21.24
CA LEU A 341 6.37 60.83 -19.97
C LEU A 341 6.23 61.83 -18.81
N SER A 342 5.22 61.63 -17.96
CA SER A 342 4.90 62.50 -16.83
C SER A 342 5.54 62.00 -15.53
N SER A 343 5.31 60.72 -15.24
CA SER A 343 5.79 60.02 -14.05
C SER A 343 5.84 58.51 -14.33
N ALA A 344 6.09 57.68 -13.32
CA ALA A 344 5.88 56.24 -13.40
C ALA A 344 5.44 55.65 -12.06
N GLU A 345 4.84 54.48 -12.07
CA GLU A 345 4.52 53.71 -10.87
C GLU A 345 5.62 52.67 -10.58
N ALA A 346 6.03 52.55 -9.31
CA ALA A 346 6.91 51.51 -8.80
C ALA A 346 6.11 50.26 -8.38
N LEU A 347 6.29 49.19 -9.15
CA LEU A 347 5.50 47.97 -9.10
C LEU A 347 6.39 46.77 -8.72
N ILE A 348 6.28 46.32 -7.48
CA ILE A 348 7.07 45.20 -6.95
C ILE A 348 6.78 43.89 -7.71
N ARG A 349 7.80 43.07 -7.94
CA ARG A 349 7.71 41.72 -8.53
C ARG A 349 8.60 40.77 -7.74
N TRP A 350 8.22 39.51 -7.64
CA TRP A 350 9.04 38.49 -6.98
C TRP A 350 9.51 37.46 -8.01
N LYS A 351 10.82 37.41 -8.21
CA LYS A 351 11.50 36.48 -9.10
C LYS A 351 12.10 35.33 -8.28
N HIS A 352 11.24 34.40 -7.89
CA HIS A 352 11.61 33.25 -7.07
C HIS A 352 12.44 32.23 -7.89
N PRO A 353 13.55 31.68 -7.36
CA PRO A 353 14.46 30.82 -8.12
C PRO A 353 13.80 29.55 -8.68
N GLU A 354 12.89 28.92 -7.92
CA GLU A 354 12.20 27.68 -8.34
C GLU A 354 10.82 27.92 -8.98
N LEU A 355 10.12 28.98 -8.58
CA LEU A 355 8.72 29.22 -8.95
C LEU A 355 8.59 30.24 -10.10
N GLY A 356 9.70 30.84 -10.53
CA GLY A 356 9.71 31.86 -11.57
C GLY A 356 9.15 33.20 -11.10
N MET A 357 8.31 33.82 -11.92
CA MET A 357 7.80 35.17 -11.68
C MET A 357 6.43 35.11 -10.98
N ILE A 358 6.40 35.41 -9.68
CA ILE A 358 5.18 35.36 -8.86
C ILE A 358 4.41 36.68 -8.99
N SER A 359 3.08 36.59 -9.11
CA SER A 359 2.19 37.75 -9.23
C SER A 359 2.05 38.47 -7.88
N PRO A 360 2.08 39.82 -7.84
CA PRO A 360 1.83 40.57 -6.60
C PRO A 360 0.46 40.28 -5.98
N GLY A 361 -0.57 40.08 -6.80
CA GLY A 361 -1.90 39.67 -6.33
C GLY A 361 -1.95 38.27 -5.71
N THR A 362 -0.84 37.53 -5.68
CA THR A 362 -0.69 36.25 -4.95
C THR A 362 0.02 36.43 -3.60
N PHE A 363 0.97 37.37 -3.48
CA PHE A 363 1.78 37.52 -2.26
C PHE A 363 1.49 38.78 -1.44
N ILE A 364 0.99 39.87 -2.02
CA ILE A 364 0.66 41.09 -1.26
C ILE A 364 -0.45 40.84 -0.22
N PRO A 365 -1.63 40.26 -0.57
CA PRO A 365 -2.66 40.00 0.43
C PRO A 365 -2.18 39.06 1.53
N LEU A 366 -1.41 38.04 1.17
CA LEU A 366 -0.79 37.09 2.09
C LEU A 366 0.16 37.78 3.09
N PHE A 367 0.94 38.75 2.64
CA PHE A 367 1.85 39.52 3.48
C PHE A 367 1.13 40.63 4.28
N GLU A 368 -0.01 41.14 3.82
CA GLU A 368 -0.88 42.01 4.61
C GLU A 368 -1.52 41.23 5.77
N GLU A 369 -2.13 40.06 5.49
CA GLU A 369 -2.75 39.18 6.49
C GLU A 369 -1.76 38.71 7.57
N ASN A 370 -0.50 38.46 7.19
CA ASN A 370 0.56 38.00 8.11
C ASN A 370 1.44 39.16 8.66
N GLY A 371 1.10 40.42 8.37
CA GLY A 371 1.83 41.61 8.85
C GLY A 371 3.24 41.82 8.29
N LEU A 372 3.68 40.97 7.35
CA LEU A 372 4.98 41.04 6.68
C LEU A 372 5.07 42.20 5.67
N ILE A 373 3.94 42.73 5.19
CA ILE A 373 3.88 43.78 4.16
C ILE A 373 4.78 44.98 4.49
N ARG A 374 4.83 45.38 5.77
CA ARG A 374 5.64 46.53 6.24
C ARG A 374 7.14 46.37 5.97
N LYS A 375 7.67 45.14 6.03
CA LYS A 375 9.07 44.84 5.67
C LYS A 375 9.29 44.99 4.16
N LEU A 376 8.34 44.53 3.36
CA LEU A 376 8.41 44.62 1.91
C LEU A 376 8.26 46.06 1.41
N ASP A 377 7.31 46.82 1.96
CA ASP A 377 7.10 48.24 1.66
C ASP A 377 8.37 49.04 1.97
N GLN A 378 8.98 48.86 3.16
CA GLN A 378 10.25 49.52 3.51
C GLN A 378 11.42 49.16 2.57
N PHE A 379 11.48 47.91 2.09
CA PHE A 379 12.45 47.49 1.06
C PHE A 379 12.18 48.17 -0.29
N VAL A 380 10.93 48.18 -0.75
CA VAL A 380 10.50 48.84 -2.01
C VAL A 380 10.81 50.34 -1.94
N TRP A 381 10.46 51.02 -0.85
CA TRP A 381 10.69 52.45 -0.69
C TRP A 381 12.18 52.81 -0.81
N ARG A 382 13.06 52.00 -0.20
CA ARG A 382 14.52 52.18 -0.26
C ARG A 382 15.08 51.91 -1.66
N GLU A 383 14.65 50.85 -2.33
CA GLU A 383 15.10 50.56 -3.70
C GLU A 383 14.60 51.60 -4.72
N VAL A 384 13.39 52.14 -4.56
CA VAL A 384 12.87 53.23 -5.39
C VAL A 384 13.64 54.53 -5.15
N ALA A 385 13.84 54.94 -3.89
CA ALA A 385 14.63 56.13 -3.59
C ALA A 385 16.06 56.04 -4.15
N ALA A 386 16.69 54.87 -4.01
CA ALA A 386 17.98 54.57 -4.63
C ALA A 386 17.93 54.56 -6.17
N GLN A 387 16.81 54.18 -6.80
CA GLN A 387 16.65 54.20 -8.26
C GLN A 387 16.42 55.61 -8.80
N ILE A 388 15.61 56.43 -8.12
CA ILE A 388 15.43 57.87 -8.42
C ILE A 388 16.79 58.57 -8.38
N ARG A 389 17.57 58.36 -7.31
CA ARG A 389 18.94 58.89 -7.17
C ARG A 389 19.83 58.49 -8.35
N ARG A 390 19.92 57.18 -8.64
CA ARG A 390 20.68 56.63 -9.79
C ARG A 390 20.29 57.25 -11.13
N TRP A 391 18.99 57.47 -11.38
CA TRP A 391 18.53 58.11 -12.62
C TRP A 391 18.85 59.61 -12.65
N LYS A 392 18.68 60.31 -11.52
CA LYS A 392 19.03 61.74 -11.37
C LYS A 392 20.51 62.00 -11.66
N ASP A 393 21.40 61.14 -11.16
CA ASP A 393 22.84 61.18 -11.44
C ASP A 393 23.17 60.90 -12.91
N ARG A 394 22.48 59.94 -13.53
CA ARG A 394 22.79 59.45 -14.89
C ARG A 394 22.20 60.30 -16.02
N PHE A 395 21.01 60.87 -15.82
CA PHE A 395 20.26 61.58 -16.86
C PHE A 395 20.18 63.10 -16.62
N GLY A 396 20.59 63.59 -15.45
CA GLY A 396 20.50 65.00 -15.06
C GLY A 396 19.08 65.47 -14.71
N TYR A 397 18.09 64.58 -14.77
CA TYR A 397 16.74 64.78 -14.25
C TYR A 397 16.22 63.47 -13.67
N ALA A 398 15.30 63.54 -12.72
CA ALA A 398 14.53 62.40 -12.24
C ALA A 398 13.15 62.39 -12.89
N VAL A 399 12.71 61.24 -13.38
CA VAL A 399 11.26 61.00 -13.59
C VAL A 399 10.64 60.87 -12.20
N PRO A 400 9.56 61.59 -11.87
CA PRO A 400 8.85 61.40 -10.61
C PRO A 400 8.27 59.98 -10.53
N ILE A 401 8.56 59.25 -9.45
CA ILE A 401 8.10 57.87 -9.26
C ILE A 401 7.09 57.81 -8.12
N SER A 402 5.97 57.14 -8.40
CA SER A 402 4.82 56.94 -7.53
C SER A 402 4.97 55.60 -6.85
N VAL A 403 4.79 55.53 -5.53
CA VAL A 403 5.05 54.33 -4.73
C VAL A 403 3.88 54.05 -3.80
N ASN A 404 3.42 52.80 -3.82
CA ASN A 404 2.35 52.32 -2.96
C ASN A 404 2.72 52.37 -1.47
N VAL A 405 1.72 52.68 -0.65
CA VAL A 405 1.79 52.69 0.81
C VAL A 405 0.66 51.82 1.35
N SER A 406 1.00 50.68 1.98
CA SER A 406 0.00 49.75 2.49
C SER A 406 -0.97 50.40 3.49
N ARG A 407 -2.21 49.88 3.57
CA ARG A 407 -3.16 50.31 4.61
C ARG A 407 -2.62 50.06 6.02
N VAL A 408 -1.77 49.05 6.19
CA VAL A 408 -1.11 48.71 7.46
C VAL A 408 -0.10 49.78 7.86
N ASP A 409 0.73 50.25 6.94
CA ASP A 409 1.73 51.30 7.22
C ASP A 409 1.09 52.68 7.43
N MET A 410 -0.10 52.94 6.86
CA MET A 410 -0.90 54.12 7.22
C MET A 410 -1.29 54.15 8.71
N PHE A 411 -1.20 53.05 9.46
CA PHE A 411 -1.34 53.06 10.93
C PHE A 411 -0.01 53.28 11.69
N ASP A 412 1.17 53.10 11.10
CA ASP A 412 2.48 53.35 11.75
C ASP A 412 2.60 54.79 12.27
N PRO A 413 2.79 55.03 13.59
CA PRO A 413 3.00 56.36 14.15
C PRO A 413 4.16 57.13 13.49
N ASN A 414 5.20 56.43 13.05
CA ASN A 414 6.45 57.01 12.57
C ASN A 414 6.50 57.22 11.05
N LEU A 415 5.45 56.83 10.30
CA LEU A 415 5.43 56.84 8.82
C LEU A 415 5.94 58.14 8.18
N VAL A 416 5.51 59.28 8.72
CA VAL A 416 5.86 60.63 8.21
C VAL A 416 7.36 60.90 8.37
N ASP A 417 7.93 60.47 9.49
CA ASP A 417 9.33 60.70 9.84
C ASP A 417 10.25 59.66 9.18
N ASN A 418 9.74 58.44 8.91
CA ASN A 418 10.37 57.45 8.03
C ASN A 418 10.52 57.99 6.60
N PHE A 419 9.44 58.50 6.00
CA PHE A 419 9.48 59.08 4.65
C PHE A 419 10.36 60.32 4.57
N LYS A 420 10.33 61.20 5.58
CA LYS A 420 11.26 62.34 5.64
C LYS A 420 12.72 61.84 5.63
N SER A 421 13.05 60.89 6.50
CA SER A 421 14.40 60.33 6.61
C SER A 421 14.85 59.67 5.31
N LEU A 422 13.95 59.02 4.56
CA LEU A 422 14.23 58.41 3.26
C LEU A 422 14.63 59.46 2.20
N ILE A 423 13.92 60.60 2.14
CA ILE A 423 14.22 61.69 1.21
C ILE A 423 15.56 62.36 1.55
N ASP A 424 15.82 62.59 2.84
CA ASP A 424 17.08 63.13 3.36
C ASP A 424 18.26 62.16 3.09
N GLU A 425 18.08 60.85 3.31
CA GLU A 425 19.11 59.80 3.14
C GLU A 425 19.58 59.66 1.68
N TYR A 426 18.65 59.66 0.72
CA TYR A 426 18.97 59.48 -0.71
C TYR A 426 19.20 60.80 -1.46
N ASN A 427 19.07 61.96 -0.82
CA ASN A 427 19.23 63.30 -1.43
C ASN A 427 18.38 63.45 -2.71
N ILE A 428 17.08 63.24 -2.55
CA ILE A 428 16.05 63.42 -3.58
C ILE A 428 15.04 64.49 -3.12
N SER A 429 14.08 64.86 -3.97
CA SER A 429 13.00 65.79 -3.64
C SER A 429 11.70 65.04 -3.33
N THR A 430 10.87 65.57 -2.45
CA THR A 430 9.48 65.10 -2.24
C THR A 430 8.61 65.23 -3.49
N SER A 431 9.04 66.03 -4.48
CA SER A 431 8.42 66.14 -5.81
C SER A 431 8.86 65.05 -6.79
N GLU A 432 9.90 64.27 -6.47
CA GLU A 432 10.42 63.16 -7.28
C GLU A 432 9.91 61.80 -6.79
N TYR A 433 9.27 61.77 -5.61
CA TYR A 433 8.76 60.59 -4.93
C TYR A 433 7.29 60.85 -4.53
N LEU A 434 6.34 60.30 -5.27
CA LEU A 434 4.90 60.41 -4.99
C LEU A 434 4.41 59.20 -4.20
N LEU A 435 3.35 59.38 -3.43
CA LEU A 435 2.77 58.32 -2.58
C LEU A 435 1.38 57.95 -3.10
N GLU A 436 1.16 56.66 -3.34
CA GLU A 436 -0.13 56.12 -3.75
C GLU A 436 -0.82 55.47 -2.54
N ILE A 437 -2.10 55.81 -2.32
CA ILE A 437 -2.90 55.35 -1.18
C ILE A 437 -4.29 54.94 -1.67
N THR A 438 -4.65 53.67 -1.50
CA THR A 438 -5.91 53.12 -2.02
C THR A 438 -7.16 53.74 -1.39
N GLU A 439 -8.25 53.81 -2.17
CA GLU A 439 -9.58 54.28 -1.76
C GLU A 439 -9.99 53.67 -0.40
N SER A 440 -9.76 52.37 -0.23
CA SER A 440 -10.15 51.60 0.96
C SER A 440 -9.57 52.15 2.28
N ALA A 441 -8.37 52.74 2.25
CA ALA A 441 -7.70 53.28 3.43
C ALA A 441 -8.45 54.47 4.05
N TYR A 442 -9.24 55.20 3.25
CA TYR A 442 -10.01 56.36 3.72
C TYR A 442 -11.39 56.00 4.28
N THR A 443 -11.81 54.72 4.19
CA THR A 443 -13.19 54.29 4.52
C THR A 443 -13.42 53.98 6.01
N SER A 444 -12.38 53.75 6.81
CA SER A 444 -12.49 53.44 8.25
C SER A 444 -11.34 54.11 9.02
N ASP A 445 -11.63 54.66 10.20
CA ASP A 445 -10.71 55.48 11.01
C ASP A 445 -10.05 56.66 10.25
N SER A 446 -10.82 57.21 9.31
CA SER A 446 -10.38 58.21 8.33
C SER A 446 -9.72 59.45 8.93
N ALA A 447 -10.10 59.89 10.13
CA ALA A 447 -9.58 61.09 10.76
C ALA A 447 -8.05 61.05 10.99
N GLN A 448 -7.52 59.93 11.51
CA GLN A 448 -6.09 59.78 11.78
C GLN A 448 -5.29 59.65 10.48
N ILE A 449 -5.83 58.91 9.51
CA ILE A 449 -5.23 58.69 8.19
C ILE A 449 -5.17 60.02 7.43
N ILE A 450 -6.26 60.77 7.36
CA ILE A 450 -6.34 62.11 6.76
C ILE A 450 -5.36 63.10 7.44
N GLU A 451 -5.14 63.02 8.75
CA GLU A 451 -4.13 63.85 9.41
C GLU A 451 -2.70 63.50 8.95
N LYS A 452 -2.34 62.21 8.86
CA LYS A 452 -1.03 61.77 8.34
C LYS A 452 -0.83 62.22 6.89
N VAL A 453 -1.83 62.07 6.02
CA VAL A 453 -1.76 62.54 4.62
C VAL A 453 -1.60 64.07 4.55
N ARG A 454 -2.30 64.84 5.42
CA ARG A 454 -2.08 66.29 5.56
C ARG A 454 -0.68 66.63 6.07
N ARG A 455 -0.05 65.81 6.93
CA ARG A 455 1.36 65.98 7.34
C ARG A 455 2.32 65.72 6.19
N LEU A 456 2.10 64.67 5.39
CA LEU A 456 2.91 64.34 4.21
C LEU A 456 2.86 65.46 3.15
N ARG A 457 1.67 65.98 2.80
CA ARG A 457 1.55 67.12 1.87
C ARG A 457 2.16 68.41 2.42
N LYS A 458 2.15 68.64 3.74
CA LYS A 458 2.88 69.76 4.38
C LYS A 458 4.41 69.64 4.28
N LEU A 459 4.95 68.43 4.11
CA LEU A 459 6.37 68.21 3.78
C LEU A 459 6.66 68.36 2.28
N GLY A 460 5.63 68.47 1.43
CA GLY A 460 5.76 68.63 -0.02
C GLY A 460 5.69 67.33 -0.83
N PHE A 461 5.27 66.20 -0.23
CA PHE A 461 4.91 64.99 -0.98
C PHE A 461 3.63 65.21 -1.79
N ARG A 462 3.55 64.62 -2.98
CA ARG A 462 2.31 64.48 -3.74
C ARG A 462 1.62 63.17 -3.42
N ILE A 463 0.31 63.20 -3.26
CA ILE A 463 -0.53 62.06 -2.89
C ILE A 463 -1.48 61.72 -4.03
N GLU A 464 -1.35 60.54 -4.60
CA GLU A 464 -2.29 59.98 -5.56
C GLU A 464 -3.26 59.05 -4.82
N MET A 465 -4.58 59.24 -5.02
CA MET A 465 -5.57 58.26 -4.57
C MET A 465 -5.63 57.12 -5.57
N ASP A 466 -5.48 55.89 -5.07
CA ASP A 466 -5.44 54.68 -5.88
C ASP A 466 -6.73 53.85 -5.82
N ASP A 467 -6.93 52.95 -6.80
CA ASP A 467 -8.03 51.98 -6.85
C ASP A 467 -9.45 52.60 -6.87
N PHE A 468 -9.59 53.88 -7.28
CA PHE A 468 -10.87 54.60 -7.17
C PHE A 468 -11.96 54.03 -8.08
N GLY A 469 -13.14 53.80 -7.48
CA GLY A 469 -14.31 53.21 -8.13
C GLY A 469 -14.44 51.71 -7.87
N SER A 470 -13.50 51.12 -7.14
CA SER A 470 -13.57 49.74 -6.66
C SER A 470 -14.42 49.60 -5.39
N GLY A 471 -14.59 50.67 -4.62
CA GLY A 471 -15.28 50.71 -3.33
C GLY A 471 -16.58 51.52 -3.28
N TYR A 472 -17.14 51.64 -2.07
CA TYR A 472 -18.34 52.44 -1.77
C TYR A 472 -18.00 53.87 -1.33
N SER A 473 -17.17 54.59 -2.10
CA SER A 473 -16.86 55.99 -1.83
C SER A 473 -18.11 56.89 -1.84
N SER A 474 -18.25 57.70 -0.80
CA SER A 474 -19.21 58.79 -0.77
C SER A 474 -18.62 60.01 -1.49
N LEU A 475 -19.38 60.61 -2.41
CA LEU A 475 -18.99 61.85 -3.10
C LEU A 475 -18.70 63.01 -2.13
N ASN A 476 -19.30 63.00 -0.93
CA ASN A 476 -19.02 63.96 0.15
C ASN A 476 -17.62 63.79 0.78
N MET A 477 -16.96 62.65 0.57
CA MET A 477 -15.60 62.42 1.08
C MET A 477 -14.58 63.15 0.21
N LEU A 478 -14.61 62.93 -1.12
CA LEU A 478 -13.68 63.47 -2.12
C LEU A 478 -13.41 64.98 -1.95
N SER A 479 -14.46 65.78 -1.75
CA SER A 479 -14.35 67.24 -1.57
C SER A 479 -13.62 67.70 -0.30
N THR A 480 -13.25 66.76 0.58
CA THR A 480 -12.52 67.01 1.84
C THR A 480 -11.18 66.28 1.93
N LEU A 481 -10.87 65.40 0.97
CA LEU A 481 -9.69 64.55 1.00
C LEU A 481 -8.43 65.33 0.58
N PRO A 482 -7.32 65.17 1.31
CA PRO A 482 -6.07 65.87 1.02
C PRO A 482 -5.27 65.15 -0.08
N ILE A 483 -5.77 65.07 -1.30
CA ILE A 483 -5.09 64.42 -2.45
C ILE A 483 -4.58 65.43 -3.50
N ASP A 484 -3.68 64.99 -4.37
CA ASP A 484 -3.10 65.74 -5.51
C ASP A 484 -3.47 65.15 -6.89
N ALA A 485 -3.88 63.88 -6.95
CA ALA A 485 -4.42 63.23 -8.16
C ALA A 485 -5.36 62.05 -7.79
N LEU A 486 -6.17 61.60 -8.76
CA LEU A 486 -7.13 60.50 -8.63
C LEU A 486 -6.89 59.45 -9.72
N LYS A 487 -6.50 58.21 -9.34
CA LYS A 487 -6.27 57.07 -10.24
C LYS A 487 -7.56 56.24 -10.37
N LEU A 488 -8.06 56.04 -11.60
CA LEU A 488 -9.25 55.22 -11.89
C LEU A 488 -8.86 53.76 -12.16
N ASP A 489 -9.45 52.81 -11.41
CA ASP A 489 -9.15 51.37 -11.48
C ASP A 489 -9.33 50.76 -12.89
N MET A 490 -8.43 49.84 -13.26
CA MET A 490 -8.49 49.08 -14.51
C MET A 490 -9.83 48.35 -14.72
N LYS A 491 -10.47 47.81 -13.69
CA LYS A 491 -11.77 47.11 -13.87
C LYS A 491 -12.83 48.13 -14.28
N PHE A 492 -12.87 49.29 -13.63
CA PHE A 492 -13.74 50.41 -13.99
C PHE A 492 -13.54 50.87 -15.44
N ILE A 493 -12.29 51.09 -15.87
CA ILE A 493 -11.97 51.43 -17.26
C ILE A 493 -12.40 50.31 -18.22
N ARG A 494 -12.11 49.03 -17.94
CA ARG A 494 -12.52 47.91 -18.80
C ARG A 494 -14.05 47.78 -18.94
N THR A 495 -14.80 47.98 -17.86
CA THR A 495 -16.27 47.93 -17.89
C THR A 495 -16.88 49.12 -18.63
N ALA A 496 -16.33 50.33 -18.50
CA ALA A 496 -16.91 51.55 -19.09
C ALA A 496 -16.97 51.57 -20.62
N PHE A 497 -16.13 50.76 -21.29
CA PHE A 497 -16.14 50.59 -22.75
C PHE A 497 -16.98 49.38 -23.22
N SER A 498 -17.65 48.68 -22.29
CA SER A 498 -18.56 47.57 -22.62
C SER A 498 -19.97 48.02 -23.02
N GLY A 499 -20.38 49.26 -22.70
CA GLY A 499 -21.74 49.74 -22.93
C GLY A 499 -21.94 51.25 -22.76
N ARG A 500 -22.90 51.81 -23.51
CA ARG A 500 -23.19 53.27 -23.56
C ARG A 500 -23.65 53.90 -22.23
N LYS A 501 -24.03 53.10 -21.23
CA LYS A 501 -24.40 53.62 -19.90
C LYS A 501 -23.16 53.88 -19.05
N ASP A 502 -22.15 53.05 -19.23
CA ASP A 502 -21.02 52.91 -18.31
C ASP A 502 -19.93 53.95 -18.65
N THR A 503 -19.80 54.28 -19.94
CA THR A 503 -18.96 55.40 -20.43
C THR A 503 -19.38 56.75 -19.82
N ARG A 504 -20.69 56.96 -19.57
CA ARG A 504 -21.21 58.18 -18.90
C ARG A 504 -20.84 58.27 -17.42
N MET A 505 -20.48 57.16 -16.78
CA MET A 505 -20.03 57.18 -15.39
C MET A 505 -18.59 57.69 -15.31
N ILE A 506 -17.73 57.39 -16.29
CA ILE A 506 -16.41 58.03 -16.43
C ILE A 506 -16.56 59.53 -16.69
N GLU A 507 -17.41 59.93 -17.64
CA GLU A 507 -17.72 61.34 -17.97
C GLU A 507 -18.05 62.14 -16.68
N LEU A 508 -19.02 61.67 -15.89
CA LEU A 508 -19.41 62.30 -14.63
C LEU A 508 -18.29 62.31 -13.55
N ILE A 509 -17.43 61.29 -13.50
CA ILE A 509 -16.33 61.25 -12.52
C ILE A 509 -15.22 62.24 -12.89
N ILE A 510 -14.90 62.38 -14.18
CA ILE A 510 -13.92 63.37 -14.64
C ILE A 510 -14.46 64.78 -14.44
N ASP A 511 -15.74 65.06 -14.76
CA ASP A 511 -16.41 66.33 -14.47
C ASP A 511 -16.32 66.70 -12.97
N ILE A 512 -16.53 65.72 -12.07
CA ILE A 512 -16.44 65.91 -10.62
C ILE A 512 -14.99 66.18 -10.17
N ALA A 513 -14.01 65.48 -10.76
CA ALA A 513 -12.61 65.67 -10.42
C ALA A 513 -12.08 67.03 -10.89
N ASP A 514 -12.45 67.47 -12.10
CA ASP A 514 -12.13 68.80 -12.64
C ASP A 514 -12.78 69.92 -11.80
N TYR A 515 -14.06 69.75 -11.42
CA TYR A 515 -14.74 70.67 -10.50
C TYR A 515 -14.04 70.78 -9.13
N LEU A 516 -13.44 69.69 -8.63
CA LEU A 516 -12.61 69.67 -7.43
C LEU A 516 -11.15 70.08 -7.68
N SER A 517 -10.77 70.36 -8.94
CA SER A 517 -9.40 70.65 -9.40
C SER A 517 -8.38 69.56 -9.06
N VAL A 518 -8.80 68.29 -9.12
CA VAL A 518 -7.97 67.10 -8.92
C VAL A 518 -7.73 66.40 -10.28
N PRO A 519 -6.49 66.40 -10.80
CA PRO A 519 -6.13 65.67 -12.01
C PRO A 519 -6.49 64.19 -11.97
N VAL A 520 -7.04 63.68 -13.08
CA VAL A 520 -7.39 62.26 -13.24
C VAL A 520 -6.29 61.51 -13.99
N ILE A 521 -5.94 60.34 -13.45
CA ILE A 521 -5.09 59.33 -14.06
C ILE A 521 -5.97 58.13 -14.40
N ALA A 522 -6.03 57.70 -15.66
CA ALA A 522 -6.77 56.49 -16.04
C ALA A 522 -5.84 55.29 -16.21
N GLU A 523 -6.13 54.19 -15.52
CA GLU A 523 -5.32 52.97 -15.57
C GLU A 523 -5.87 51.89 -16.50
N GLY A 524 -5.05 50.86 -16.75
CA GLY A 524 -5.48 49.68 -17.46
C GLY A 524 -5.90 49.94 -18.91
N VAL A 525 -5.45 51.06 -19.50
CA VAL A 525 -5.75 51.41 -20.89
C VAL A 525 -4.96 50.49 -21.83
N GLU A 526 -5.67 49.65 -22.58
CA GLU A 526 -5.12 48.59 -23.43
C GLU A 526 -5.26 48.91 -24.92
N THR A 527 -6.20 49.79 -25.31
CA THR A 527 -6.46 50.14 -26.72
C THR A 527 -6.35 51.65 -27.02
N GLU A 528 -6.11 51.96 -28.29
CA GLU A 528 -6.09 53.34 -28.80
C GLU A 528 -7.46 54.03 -28.67
N GLU A 529 -8.55 53.29 -28.88
CA GLU A 529 -9.93 53.79 -28.73
C GLU A 529 -10.23 54.24 -27.29
N GLN A 530 -9.77 53.47 -26.30
CA GLN A 530 -9.87 53.84 -24.88
C GLN A 530 -9.09 55.13 -24.60
N MET A 531 -7.83 55.18 -25.04
CA MET A 531 -6.93 56.34 -24.87
C MET A 531 -7.52 57.61 -25.50
N GLU A 532 -7.93 57.53 -26.76
CA GLU A 532 -8.55 58.63 -27.52
C GLU A 532 -9.90 59.08 -26.95
N THR A 533 -10.64 58.20 -26.28
CA THR A 533 -11.92 58.56 -25.64
C THR A 533 -11.69 59.24 -24.30
N LEU A 534 -10.80 58.69 -23.47
CA LEU A 534 -10.42 59.28 -22.18
C LEU A 534 -9.81 60.67 -22.36
N LYS A 535 -8.95 60.86 -23.38
CA LYS A 535 -8.41 62.17 -23.76
C LYS A 535 -9.52 63.18 -24.13
N LYS A 536 -10.56 62.75 -24.85
CA LYS A 536 -11.71 63.61 -25.22
C LYS A 536 -12.61 63.96 -24.04
N LEU A 537 -12.63 63.13 -23.00
CA LEU A 537 -13.35 63.38 -21.74
C LEU A 537 -12.52 64.22 -20.75
N GLY A 538 -11.32 64.68 -21.11
CA GLY A 538 -10.49 65.53 -20.25
C GLY A 538 -9.50 64.79 -19.34
N CYS A 539 -9.33 63.47 -19.50
CA CYS A 539 -8.31 62.72 -18.75
C CYS A 539 -6.90 63.15 -19.19
N GLN A 540 -6.12 63.73 -18.27
CA GLN A 540 -4.82 64.36 -18.56
C GLN A 540 -3.69 63.34 -18.65
N VAL A 541 -3.73 62.28 -17.82
CA VAL A 541 -2.66 61.28 -17.68
C VAL A 541 -3.22 59.87 -17.84
N ILE A 542 -2.50 59.01 -18.56
CA ILE A 542 -2.91 57.63 -18.84
C ILE A 542 -1.78 56.65 -18.54
N GLN A 543 -2.14 55.53 -17.91
CA GLN A 543 -1.29 54.38 -17.62
C GLN A 543 -1.94 53.11 -18.18
N GLY A 544 -1.16 52.24 -18.82
CA GLY A 544 -1.68 50.97 -19.33
C GLY A 544 -0.85 50.34 -20.42
N TYR A 545 -1.24 49.13 -20.80
CA TYR A 545 -0.50 48.30 -21.76
C TYR A 545 -0.50 48.85 -23.19
N TYR A 546 -1.37 49.81 -23.53
CA TYR A 546 -1.29 50.58 -24.78
C TYR A 546 0.07 51.27 -24.93
N PHE A 547 0.57 51.90 -23.86
CA PHE A 547 1.90 52.52 -23.84
C PHE A 547 2.99 51.54 -23.42
N SER A 548 2.83 50.89 -22.26
CA SER A 548 3.75 49.84 -21.83
C SER A 548 3.23 48.97 -20.71
N LYS A 549 3.79 47.77 -20.62
CA LYS A 549 3.73 46.94 -19.42
C LYS A 549 4.76 47.45 -18.39
N PRO A 550 4.61 47.12 -17.09
CA PRO A 550 5.67 47.32 -16.12
C PRO A 550 6.96 46.62 -16.58
N VAL A 551 8.10 47.31 -16.50
CA VAL A 551 9.39 46.85 -17.04
C VAL A 551 10.55 47.03 -16.03
N PRO A 552 11.64 46.24 -16.13
CA PRO A 552 12.85 46.47 -15.32
C PRO A 552 13.43 47.87 -15.53
N PRO A 553 14.17 48.44 -14.56
CA PRO A 553 14.71 49.80 -14.67
C PRO A 553 15.59 50.02 -15.90
N GLU A 554 16.40 49.04 -16.33
CA GLU A 554 17.26 49.11 -17.52
C GLU A 554 16.48 49.14 -18.85
N VAL A 555 15.21 48.72 -18.80
CA VAL A 555 14.26 48.82 -19.92
C VAL A 555 13.45 50.11 -19.80
N PHE A 556 13.06 50.51 -18.58
CA PHE A 556 12.37 51.76 -18.30
C PHE A 556 13.18 52.99 -18.74
N GLU A 557 14.52 52.94 -18.63
CA GLU A 557 15.45 53.96 -19.14
C GLU A 557 15.25 54.34 -20.61
N LYS A 558 14.56 53.51 -21.40
CA LYS A 558 14.23 53.80 -22.81
C LYS A 558 13.03 54.74 -22.95
N PHE A 559 12.22 54.93 -21.91
CA PHE A 559 11.21 55.98 -21.83
C PHE A 559 11.79 57.30 -21.32
N ILE A 560 12.90 57.25 -20.57
CA ILE A 560 13.74 58.39 -20.15
C ILE A 560 14.50 58.96 -21.37
N THR A 561 13.76 59.43 -22.37
CA THR A 561 14.28 59.90 -23.65
C THR A 561 14.64 61.37 -23.63
N LYS A 562 15.80 61.70 -24.20
CA LYS A 562 15.90 62.88 -25.05
C LYS A 562 15.11 62.55 -26.33
N LYS A 563 13.89 63.11 -26.44
CA LYS A 563 12.84 62.84 -27.46
C LYS A 563 13.31 62.19 -28.79
N GLN A 564 12.83 60.97 -29.11
CA GLN A 564 12.25 60.48 -30.40
C GLN A 564 12.12 58.92 -30.47
N ALA A 565 11.41 58.36 -31.47
CA ALA A 565 10.73 57.04 -31.40
C ALA A 565 10.95 56.07 -32.63
N PRO A 566 10.07 55.09 -33.03
CA PRO A 566 10.37 53.62 -32.95
C PRO A 566 10.10 52.78 -34.26
N VAL A 567 10.06 51.40 -34.21
CA VAL A 567 9.10 50.44 -34.92
C VAL A 567 9.49 48.91 -35.00
N SER A 568 8.46 48.02 -34.87
CA SER A 568 8.10 46.56 -35.09
C SER A 568 8.98 45.33 -35.60
N LYS A 569 8.37 44.08 -35.60
CA LYS A 569 8.84 42.66 -35.93
C LYS A 569 7.63 41.68 -36.25
N PRO A 570 7.68 40.44 -36.87
CA PRO A 570 8.00 39.12 -36.22
C PRO A 570 8.51 37.89 -37.11
N LYS A 571 7.84 36.68 -37.19
CA LYS A 571 8.36 35.32 -37.67
C LYS A 571 7.30 34.28 -38.31
N THR A 572 7.56 32.94 -38.38
CA THR A 572 7.15 31.89 -39.43
C THR A 572 6.77 30.39 -38.99
N ALA A 573 6.33 29.46 -39.94
CA ALA A 573 6.28 27.91 -39.97
C ALA A 573 4.95 27.09 -39.63
N LYS A 574 4.59 25.78 -39.97
CA LYS A 574 4.82 24.71 -41.06
C LYS A 574 3.77 23.47 -41.05
N GLU A 575 4.03 22.24 -41.62
CA GLU A 575 3.08 21.09 -42.02
C GLU A 575 3.58 19.57 -41.86
N HIS A 576 2.74 18.46 -42.00
CA HIS A 576 3.00 17.02 -42.55
C HIS A 576 1.92 15.82 -42.37
N VAL A 577 1.99 14.61 -43.05
CA VAL A 577 0.98 13.41 -43.20
C VAL A 577 1.56 11.90 -43.49
N HIS A 578 0.79 10.76 -43.80
CA HIS A 578 1.10 9.21 -43.78
C HIS A 578 0.25 8.20 -44.78
N THR A 579 0.18 6.80 -45.03
CA THR A 579 0.63 5.33 -44.65
C THR A 579 0.55 4.10 -45.76
N SER A 580 0.16 2.76 -45.53
CA SER A 580 0.54 1.42 -46.28
C SER A 580 -0.34 0.02 -46.26
N LEU A 581 -0.04 -1.21 -46.95
CA LEU A 581 -0.61 -2.70 -46.81
C LEU A 581 -0.16 -3.99 -47.78
N ALA A 582 -0.39 -5.38 -47.53
CA ALA A 582 -0.14 -6.69 -48.42
C ALA A 582 -0.61 -8.24 -48.03
N GLU A 583 -0.40 -9.43 -48.78
CA GLU A 583 -0.98 -10.93 -48.63
C GLU A 583 -0.27 -12.37 -49.10
N LYS A 584 -0.92 -13.63 -49.30
CA LYS A 584 -0.48 -15.18 -49.29
C LYS A 584 -0.78 -16.23 -50.53
N LYS A 585 -0.74 -17.66 -50.73
CA LYS A 585 -0.60 -19.13 -50.11
C LYS A 585 -0.22 -20.46 -51.06
N HIS A 586 -0.57 -21.82 -50.83
CA HIS A 586 0.00 -23.21 -51.37
C HIS A 586 -0.84 -24.64 -51.50
N LEU A 587 -0.33 -25.85 -52.04
CA LEU A 587 -0.86 -27.31 -52.38
C LEU A 587 0.16 -28.61 -52.30
N ALA A 588 0.16 -29.99 -52.64
CA ALA A 588 -0.54 -31.27 -53.28
C ALA A 588 0.28 -32.70 -53.08
N GLU A 589 0.21 -34.05 -53.53
CA GLU A 589 -0.63 -35.32 -53.99
C GLU A 589 0.27 -36.65 -54.43
N ASP A 590 0.09 -38.03 -54.74
CA ASP A 590 -0.79 -39.35 -54.63
C ASP A 590 -0.25 -40.84 -55.21
N ALA A 591 -0.85 -42.11 -54.95
CA ALA A 591 -0.99 -43.54 -55.64
C ALA A 591 -0.11 -44.97 -55.64
N ASP A 592 -0.67 -46.28 -55.69
CA ASP A 592 -0.12 -47.73 -56.11
C ASP A 592 -1.10 -49.05 -56.18
N GLN A 593 -0.80 -50.21 -56.88
CA GLN A 593 -1.31 -51.66 -56.70
C GLN A 593 -0.72 -52.83 -57.63
N LYS A 594 -0.18 -53.99 -57.13
CA LYS A 594 -0.03 -55.27 -57.93
C LYS A 594 0.10 -56.70 -57.27
N ASP A 595 0.56 -56.91 -56.04
CA ASP A 595 1.11 -58.22 -55.52
C ASP A 595 0.15 -59.39 -55.20
N ARG A 596 -1.10 -59.35 -55.69
CA ARG A 596 -2.26 -60.03 -55.08
C ARG A 596 -2.23 -61.57 -54.98
N ASN A 597 -2.07 -62.29 -56.10
CA ASN A 597 -2.36 -63.73 -56.16
C ASN A 597 -1.39 -64.67 -55.40
N VAL A 598 -0.25 -64.19 -54.89
CA VAL A 598 0.71 -65.03 -54.13
C VAL A 598 0.41 -65.02 -52.62
N LEU A 599 -0.35 -64.02 -52.16
CA LEU A 599 -0.58 -63.77 -50.73
C LEU A 599 -1.43 -64.86 -50.06
N TYR A 600 -2.36 -65.49 -50.79
CA TYR A 600 -3.48 -66.23 -50.16
C TYR A 600 -3.15 -67.60 -49.60
N TYR A 601 -2.26 -68.35 -50.25
CA TYR A 601 -1.77 -69.62 -49.71
C TYR A 601 -1.02 -69.42 -48.38
N HIS A 602 -0.27 -68.31 -48.27
CA HIS A 602 0.47 -67.97 -47.06
C HIS A 602 -0.38 -67.26 -45.99
N ILE A 603 -1.39 -66.46 -46.36
CA ILE A 603 -2.34 -65.86 -45.41
C ILE A 603 -3.09 -66.96 -44.65
N ALA A 604 -3.67 -67.95 -45.34
CA ALA A 604 -4.41 -69.03 -44.67
C ALA A 604 -3.52 -69.80 -43.67
N GLN A 605 -2.29 -70.12 -44.09
CA GLN A 605 -1.33 -70.83 -43.25
C GLN A 605 -0.81 -69.99 -42.07
N ALA A 606 -0.72 -68.67 -42.22
CA ALA A 606 -0.30 -67.72 -41.17
C ALA A 606 -1.40 -67.35 -40.16
N LEU A 607 -2.65 -67.79 -40.36
CA LEU A 607 -3.77 -67.53 -39.45
C LEU A 607 -4.13 -68.77 -38.58
N SER A 608 -3.53 -69.93 -38.86
CA SER A 608 -4.00 -71.24 -38.40
C SER A 608 -3.85 -71.56 -36.90
N SER A 609 -3.41 -70.63 -36.05
CA SER A 609 -3.23 -70.82 -34.60
C SER A 609 -4.20 -70.04 -33.72
N ASP A 610 -4.86 -69.01 -34.26
CA ASP A 610 -5.46 -67.93 -33.46
C ASP A 610 -7.00 -67.89 -33.53
N PHE A 611 -7.63 -68.83 -34.24
CA PHE A 611 -9.08 -68.90 -34.46
C PHE A 611 -9.63 -70.30 -34.11
N GLU A 612 -10.80 -70.34 -33.46
CA GLU A 612 -11.51 -71.57 -33.05
C GLU A 612 -12.28 -72.18 -34.22
N SER A 613 -12.89 -71.34 -35.08
CA SER A 613 -13.48 -71.71 -36.38
C SER A 613 -13.02 -70.74 -37.47
N ILE A 614 -12.86 -71.25 -38.70
CA ILE A 614 -12.64 -70.47 -39.92
C ILE A 614 -13.69 -70.87 -40.95
N TYR A 615 -14.40 -69.91 -41.55
CA TYR A 615 -15.36 -70.12 -42.63
C TYR A 615 -14.79 -69.65 -43.96
N TYR A 616 -14.95 -70.45 -45.01
CA TYR A 616 -14.74 -70.04 -46.40
C TYR A 616 -16.10 -69.89 -47.08
N VAL A 617 -16.46 -68.69 -47.53
CA VAL A 617 -17.83 -68.34 -47.96
C VAL A 617 -17.82 -67.79 -49.39
N ASN A 618 -18.68 -68.31 -50.25
CA ASN A 618 -18.94 -67.74 -51.57
C ASN A 618 -19.96 -66.59 -51.47
N MET A 619 -19.59 -65.41 -51.95
CA MET A 619 -20.38 -64.18 -51.87
C MET A 619 -21.49 -64.10 -52.92
N GLU A 620 -21.46 -64.92 -53.97
CA GLU A 620 -22.53 -65.01 -54.97
C GLU A 620 -23.56 -66.06 -54.56
N THR A 621 -23.14 -67.30 -54.29
CA THR A 621 -24.02 -68.44 -53.99
C THR A 621 -24.43 -68.59 -52.51
N GLU A 622 -23.71 -67.94 -51.59
CA GLU A 622 -23.87 -68.10 -50.12
C GLU A 622 -23.65 -69.54 -49.61
N GLU A 623 -22.97 -70.36 -50.40
CA GLU A 623 -22.37 -71.63 -49.99
C GLU A 623 -21.17 -71.36 -49.07
N TYR A 624 -20.98 -72.22 -48.06
CA TYR A 624 -19.83 -72.11 -47.15
C TYR A 624 -19.28 -73.46 -46.69
N GLU A 625 -17.99 -73.45 -46.34
CA GLU A 625 -17.27 -74.53 -45.67
C GLU A 625 -16.76 -74.02 -44.31
N GLU A 626 -17.03 -74.74 -43.22
CA GLU A 626 -16.50 -74.47 -41.87
C GLU A 626 -15.34 -75.41 -41.54
N PHE A 627 -14.23 -74.82 -41.08
CA PHE A 627 -13.02 -75.48 -40.64
C PHE A 627 -12.84 -75.25 -39.13
N GLY A 628 -13.11 -76.26 -38.32
CA GLY A 628 -13.06 -76.19 -36.85
C GLY A 628 -11.75 -76.72 -36.25
N ALA A 629 -11.26 -76.06 -35.21
CA ALA A 629 -10.00 -76.42 -34.54
C ALA A 629 -10.17 -77.52 -33.47
N ARG A 630 -10.35 -78.78 -33.89
CA ARG A 630 -10.41 -79.93 -32.96
C ARG A 630 -9.14 -80.77 -32.91
N ASP A 631 -8.31 -80.43 -31.93
CA ASP A 631 -7.22 -81.17 -31.28
C ASP A 631 -6.34 -82.16 -32.07
N SER A 632 -5.05 -81.82 -32.09
CA SER A 632 -3.88 -82.69 -32.36
C SER A 632 -3.67 -83.22 -33.79
N TYR A 633 -2.55 -82.79 -34.38
CA TYR A 633 -1.97 -83.22 -35.68
C TYR A 633 -2.58 -82.65 -36.98
N GLY A 634 -2.59 -81.32 -37.09
CA GLY A 634 -1.95 -80.67 -38.25
C GLY A 634 -2.74 -80.51 -39.56
N THR A 635 -4.01 -80.91 -39.61
CA THR A 635 -4.93 -80.57 -40.71
C THR A 635 -6.29 -80.14 -40.16
N LEU A 636 -6.76 -78.95 -40.52
CA LEU A 636 -8.15 -78.55 -40.28
C LEU A 636 -9.08 -79.43 -41.14
N PRO A 637 -9.98 -80.24 -40.56
CA PRO A 637 -11.04 -80.87 -41.31
C PRO A 637 -12.14 -79.85 -41.63
N VAL A 638 -12.84 -80.03 -42.74
CA VAL A 638 -14.15 -79.40 -42.93
C VAL A 638 -15.11 -80.09 -41.94
N GLU A 639 -15.55 -79.39 -40.90
CA GLU A 639 -16.50 -79.94 -39.91
C GLU A 639 -17.94 -79.88 -40.44
N GLN A 640 -18.29 -78.85 -41.22
CA GLN A 640 -19.62 -78.68 -41.81
C GLN A 640 -19.59 -77.88 -43.12
N THR A 641 -20.55 -78.13 -44.01
CA THR A 641 -20.84 -77.27 -45.17
C THR A 641 -22.31 -76.85 -45.16
N GLY A 642 -22.63 -75.69 -45.73
CA GLY A 642 -23.97 -75.12 -45.68
C GLY A 642 -24.29 -74.10 -46.78
N TYR A 643 -25.52 -73.59 -46.75
CA TYR A 643 -26.10 -72.72 -47.77
C TYR A 643 -26.88 -71.58 -47.10
N ASN A 644 -26.82 -70.36 -47.64
CA ASN A 644 -27.41 -69.13 -47.06
C ASN A 644 -26.69 -68.67 -45.77
N PHE A 645 -25.35 -68.71 -45.78
CA PHE A 645 -24.46 -68.37 -44.65
C PHE A 645 -24.93 -67.20 -43.77
N PHE A 646 -25.33 -66.08 -44.39
CA PHE A 646 -25.70 -64.85 -43.66
C PHE A 646 -26.99 -65.01 -42.84
N ALA A 647 -27.97 -65.76 -43.33
CA ALA A 647 -29.23 -66.01 -42.63
C ALA A 647 -29.07 -66.96 -41.43
N GLU A 648 -28.14 -67.92 -41.53
CA GLU A 648 -27.77 -68.79 -40.40
C GLU A 648 -26.96 -68.03 -39.36
N CYS A 649 -26.01 -67.19 -39.79
CA CYS A 649 -25.24 -66.31 -38.91
C CYS A 649 -26.12 -65.33 -38.13
N GLU A 650 -27.08 -64.64 -38.77
CA GLU A 650 -27.99 -63.73 -38.07
C GLU A 650 -28.78 -64.44 -36.95
N ASN A 651 -29.30 -65.65 -37.22
CA ASN A 651 -30.04 -66.44 -36.23
C ASN A 651 -29.15 -66.89 -35.06
N ASN A 652 -27.92 -67.29 -35.33
CA ASN A 652 -26.96 -67.69 -34.29
C ASN A 652 -26.49 -66.49 -33.46
N MET A 653 -26.21 -65.35 -34.10
CA MET A 653 -25.79 -64.13 -33.42
C MET A 653 -26.86 -63.58 -32.48
N ARG A 654 -28.15 -63.61 -32.90
CA ARG A 654 -29.31 -63.26 -32.05
C ARG A 654 -29.47 -64.15 -30.80
N ARG A 655 -28.75 -65.27 -30.70
CA ARG A 655 -28.79 -66.20 -29.55
C ARG A 655 -27.51 -66.19 -28.72
N LEU A 656 -26.37 -65.79 -29.30
CA LEU A 656 -25.04 -65.96 -28.70
C LEU A 656 -24.28 -64.65 -28.45
N VAL A 657 -24.59 -63.56 -29.17
CA VAL A 657 -23.92 -62.26 -28.97
C VAL A 657 -24.51 -61.53 -27.76
N TYR A 658 -23.64 -60.84 -27.02
CA TYR A 658 -24.04 -60.04 -25.86
C TYR A 658 -24.99 -58.88 -26.25
N PRO A 659 -26.05 -58.58 -25.49
CA PRO A 659 -27.14 -57.71 -25.96
C PRO A 659 -26.73 -56.31 -26.43
N GLU A 660 -25.72 -55.69 -25.80
CA GLU A 660 -25.19 -54.37 -26.19
C GLU A 660 -24.43 -54.40 -27.53
N ASP A 661 -23.77 -55.53 -27.85
CA ASP A 661 -22.98 -55.68 -29.08
C ASP A 661 -23.84 -56.16 -30.26
N LEU A 662 -25.03 -56.70 -29.98
CA LEU A 662 -25.88 -57.40 -30.94
C LEU A 662 -26.29 -56.52 -32.13
N GLU A 663 -26.73 -55.27 -31.90
CA GLU A 663 -27.14 -54.37 -32.99
C GLU A 663 -25.95 -54.00 -33.88
N LYS A 664 -24.78 -53.73 -33.28
CA LYS A 664 -23.52 -53.47 -34.00
C LYS A 664 -23.14 -54.69 -34.86
N VAL A 665 -23.06 -55.88 -34.27
CA VAL A 665 -22.68 -57.13 -34.98
C VAL A 665 -23.66 -57.43 -36.11
N LEU A 666 -24.98 -57.36 -35.88
CA LEU A 666 -25.99 -57.62 -36.91
C LEU A 666 -26.06 -56.54 -38.00
N SER A 667 -25.69 -55.30 -37.70
CA SER A 667 -25.60 -54.25 -38.74
C SER A 667 -24.41 -54.49 -39.68
N ILE A 668 -23.30 -55.01 -39.15
CA ILE A 668 -22.08 -55.32 -39.89
C ILE A 668 -22.23 -56.63 -40.68
N MET A 669 -22.80 -57.68 -40.09
CA MET A 669 -22.82 -59.04 -40.65
C MET A 669 -23.82 -59.27 -41.79
N LYS A 670 -24.21 -58.21 -42.50
CA LYS A 670 -25.03 -58.28 -43.72
C LYS A 670 -24.15 -58.40 -44.96
N LYS A 671 -24.63 -59.12 -45.96
CA LYS A 671 -23.91 -59.39 -47.22
C LYS A 671 -23.52 -58.11 -47.98
N ASP A 672 -24.42 -57.13 -48.04
CA ASP A 672 -24.17 -55.80 -48.64
C ASP A 672 -23.13 -55.00 -47.84
N VAL A 673 -23.27 -54.93 -46.52
CA VAL A 673 -22.35 -54.19 -45.64
C VAL A 673 -20.94 -54.81 -45.63
N ILE A 674 -20.82 -56.13 -45.67
CA ILE A 674 -19.52 -56.82 -45.81
C ILE A 674 -18.92 -56.59 -47.21
N GLN A 675 -19.73 -56.63 -48.28
CA GLN A 675 -19.24 -56.32 -49.62
C GLN A 675 -18.68 -54.89 -49.69
N ASP A 676 -19.39 -53.89 -49.16
CA ASP A 676 -18.95 -52.49 -49.15
C ASP A 676 -17.76 -52.23 -48.22
N ALA A 677 -17.73 -52.83 -47.02
CA ALA A 677 -16.58 -52.71 -46.11
C ALA A 677 -15.29 -53.26 -46.76
N LEU A 678 -15.41 -54.38 -47.49
CA LEU A 678 -14.29 -55.02 -48.17
C LEU A 678 -13.95 -54.40 -49.55
N ARG A 679 -14.72 -53.43 -50.06
CA ARG A 679 -14.35 -52.69 -51.30
C ARG A 679 -13.10 -51.84 -51.13
N TYR A 680 -12.88 -51.32 -49.92
CA TYR A 680 -11.81 -50.35 -49.64
C TYR A 680 -10.70 -50.88 -48.73
N ASN A 681 -10.95 -51.96 -47.99
CA ASN A 681 -9.96 -52.59 -47.11
C ASN A 681 -10.12 -54.13 -47.19
N PRO A 682 -9.11 -54.89 -47.66
CA PRO A 682 -9.23 -56.34 -47.83
C PRO A 682 -9.33 -57.12 -46.51
N VAL A 683 -9.14 -56.47 -45.36
CA VAL A 683 -9.32 -57.07 -44.03
C VAL A 683 -10.27 -56.22 -43.19
N TYR A 684 -11.35 -56.83 -42.71
CA TYR A 684 -12.24 -56.28 -41.70
C TYR A 684 -12.08 -57.03 -40.38
N THR A 685 -12.08 -56.31 -39.25
CA THR A 685 -12.01 -56.91 -37.91
C THR A 685 -13.06 -56.31 -36.98
N LEU A 686 -13.66 -57.16 -36.15
CA LEU A 686 -14.68 -56.80 -35.19
C LEU A 686 -14.46 -57.57 -33.89
N ASP A 687 -14.19 -56.82 -32.82
CA ASP A 687 -14.19 -57.34 -31.46
C ASP A 687 -15.59 -57.16 -30.86
N TYR A 688 -16.12 -58.24 -30.27
CA TYR A 688 -17.48 -58.35 -29.73
C TYR A 688 -17.54 -59.42 -28.63
N ARG A 689 -18.56 -59.37 -27.77
CA ARG A 689 -18.74 -60.33 -26.68
C ARG A 689 -19.71 -61.46 -27.07
N LEU A 690 -19.29 -62.70 -26.83
CA LEU A 690 -20.16 -63.89 -26.89
C LEU A 690 -20.54 -64.36 -25.48
N MET A 691 -21.76 -64.86 -25.32
CA MET A 691 -22.30 -65.39 -24.07
C MET A 691 -21.96 -66.87 -23.88
N VAL A 692 -20.70 -67.16 -23.57
CA VAL A 692 -20.20 -68.51 -23.31
C VAL A 692 -20.50 -68.91 -21.86
N ASN A 693 -21.20 -70.03 -21.66
CA ASN A 693 -21.56 -70.57 -20.33
C ASN A 693 -22.21 -69.54 -19.37
N GLY A 694 -22.97 -68.58 -19.91
CA GLY A 694 -23.64 -67.53 -19.13
C GLY A 694 -22.76 -66.34 -18.73
N ARG A 695 -21.55 -66.19 -19.30
CA ARG A 695 -20.65 -65.05 -19.11
C ARG A 695 -20.27 -64.41 -20.44
N PRO A 696 -20.06 -63.08 -20.51
CA PRO A 696 -19.51 -62.44 -21.70
C PRO A 696 -18.01 -62.74 -21.80
N GLU A 697 -17.58 -63.31 -22.93
CA GLU A 697 -16.18 -63.47 -23.32
C GLU A 697 -15.89 -62.71 -24.61
N TYR A 698 -14.70 -62.10 -24.71
CA TYR A 698 -14.31 -61.29 -25.86
C TYR A 698 -13.79 -62.16 -27.00
N TYR A 699 -14.41 -62.02 -28.16
CA TYR A 699 -14.07 -62.71 -29.40
C TYR A 699 -13.75 -61.69 -30.51
N ARG A 700 -12.80 -62.06 -31.37
CA ARG A 700 -12.44 -61.33 -32.58
C ARG A 700 -12.95 -62.09 -33.79
N LEU A 701 -13.85 -61.47 -34.54
CA LEU A 701 -14.20 -61.88 -35.89
C LEU A 701 -13.31 -61.12 -36.87
N LYS A 702 -12.66 -61.85 -37.79
CA LYS A 702 -11.75 -61.32 -38.81
C LYS A 702 -12.20 -61.81 -40.17
N ILE A 703 -12.78 -60.91 -40.96
CA ILE A 703 -13.12 -61.16 -42.37
C ILE A 703 -11.94 -60.74 -43.23
N VAL A 704 -11.50 -61.60 -44.15
CA VAL A 704 -10.47 -61.32 -45.15
C VAL A 704 -11.07 -61.60 -46.52
N ARG A 705 -11.00 -60.63 -47.43
CA ARG A 705 -11.24 -60.91 -48.85
C ARG A 705 -9.98 -61.52 -49.46
N PRO A 706 -10.02 -62.75 -50.01
CA PRO A 706 -8.93 -63.26 -50.80
C PRO A 706 -8.82 -62.49 -52.12
N GLU A 707 -7.65 -61.90 -52.38
CA GLU A 707 -7.33 -61.26 -53.66
C GLU A 707 -6.95 -62.35 -54.71
N SER A 708 -7.93 -63.20 -55.00
CA SER A 708 -8.01 -64.13 -56.12
C SER A 708 -8.38 -63.38 -57.42
N PRO A 709 -8.28 -63.98 -58.62
CA PRO A 709 -8.83 -63.37 -59.84
C PRO A 709 -10.38 -63.34 -59.84
N ASP A 710 -11.02 -64.23 -59.07
CA ASP A 710 -12.46 -64.25 -58.81
C ASP A 710 -12.77 -63.52 -57.49
N ASP A 711 -13.47 -62.38 -57.58
CA ASP A 711 -13.86 -61.52 -56.45
C ASP A 711 -15.05 -62.09 -55.62
N SER A 712 -15.31 -63.40 -55.75
CA SER A 712 -16.55 -64.08 -55.37
C SER A 712 -16.51 -64.80 -54.03
N HIS A 713 -15.43 -64.68 -53.24
CA HIS A 713 -15.28 -65.39 -51.96
C HIS A 713 -14.76 -64.49 -50.83
N ILE A 714 -14.95 -64.92 -49.58
CA ILE A 714 -14.34 -64.34 -48.36
C ILE A 714 -13.94 -65.45 -47.37
N VAL A 715 -12.99 -65.13 -46.49
CA VAL A 715 -12.59 -65.95 -45.34
C VAL A 715 -13.03 -65.26 -44.05
N ILE A 716 -13.59 -65.98 -43.08
CA ILE A 716 -14.00 -65.42 -41.77
C ILE A 716 -13.41 -66.29 -40.65
N GLY A 717 -12.41 -65.78 -39.93
CA GLY A 717 -11.90 -66.41 -38.69
C GLY A 717 -12.59 -65.85 -37.45
N ILE A 718 -12.92 -66.70 -36.47
CA ILE A 718 -13.46 -66.29 -35.15
C ILE A 718 -12.59 -66.90 -34.04
N GLY A 719 -12.06 -66.07 -33.14
CA GLY A 719 -11.12 -66.51 -32.09
C GLY A 719 -11.26 -65.75 -30.77
N ASN A 720 -11.00 -66.42 -29.65
CA ASN A 720 -11.13 -65.87 -28.30
C ASN A 720 -9.92 -64.98 -27.95
N ILE A 721 -10.16 -63.71 -27.63
CA ILE A 721 -9.15 -62.71 -27.27
C ILE A 721 -9.23 -62.28 -25.80
N ASN A 722 -10.02 -62.96 -24.98
CA ASN A 722 -10.31 -62.63 -23.58
C ASN A 722 -9.03 -62.59 -22.70
N SER A 723 -7.99 -63.36 -23.05
CA SER A 723 -6.67 -63.32 -22.43
C SER A 723 -5.85 -62.09 -22.84
N GLN A 724 -5.78 -61.79 -24.14
CA GLN A 724 -5.06 -60.63 -24.69
C GLN A 724 -5.66 -59.32 -24.15
N ILE A 725 -6.98 -59.17 -24.20
CA ILE A 725 -7.68 -57.96 -23.73
C ILE A 725 -7.41 -57.69 -22.24
N ARG A 726 -7.37 -58.72 -21.39
CA ARG A 726 -7.03 -58.55 -19.95
C ARG A 726 -5.59 -58.10 -19.75
N HIS A 727 -4.63 -58.74 -20.42
CA HIS A 727 -3.23 -58.36 -20.32
C HIS A 727 -2.98 -56.94 -20.84
N GLN A 728 -3.67 -56.54 -21.92
CA GLN A 728 -3.63 -55.19 -22.47
C GLN A 728 -4.24 -54.17 -21.50
N MET A 729 -5.41 -54.44 -20.91
CA MET A 729 -6.01 -53.60 -19.87
C MET A 729 -5.16 -53.49 -18.59
N GLU A 730 -4.39 -54.51 -18.23
CA GLU A 730 -3.46 -54.45 -17.10
C GLU A 730 -2.19 -53.64 -17.42
N GLN A 731 -1.68 -53.73 -18.65
CA GLN A 731 -0.57 -52.88 -19.11
C GLN A 731 -1.00 -51.41 -19.28
N GLU A 732 -2.17 -51.15 -19.87
CA GLU A 732 -2.75 -49.81 -19.95
C GLU A 732 -2.98 -49.24 -18.55
N LYS A 733 -3.57 -49.98 -17.60
CA LYS A 733 -3.73 -49.49 -16.21
C LYS A 733 -2.41 -49.19 -15.50
N LYS A 734 -1.34 -49.94 -15.77
CA LYS A 734 0.01 -49.63 -15.23
C LYS A 734 0.60 -48.38 -15.87
N LEU A 735 0.47 -48.22 -17.19
CA LEU A 735 0.97 -47.07 -17.93
C LEU A 735 0.15 -45.79 -17.62
N GLU A 736 -1.17 -45.92 -17.50
CA GLU A 736 -2.08 -44.86 -17.08
C GLU A 736 -1.79 -44.41 -15.64
N ARG A 737 -1.55 -45.32 -14.69
CA ARG A 737 -1.11 -44.94 -13.33
C ARG A 737 0.19 -44.16 -13.38
N ALA A 738 1.25 -44.73 -13.96
CA ALA A 738 2.55 -44.05 -14.08
C ALA A 738 2.45 -42.67 -14.76
N HIS A 739 1.60 -42.51 -15.79
CA HIS A 739 1.33 -41.21 -16.40
C HIS A 739 0.41 -40.31 -15.57
N HIS A 740 -0.56 -40.84 -14.82
CA HIS A 740 -1.44 -40.08 -13.94
C HIS A 740 -0.64 -39.51 -12.76
N ASP A 741 0.23 -40.32 -12.17
CA ASP A 741 1.08 -39.94 -11.04
C ASP A 741 2.11 -38.91 -11.50
N LYS A 742 2.86 -39.17 -12.59
CA LYS A 742 3.81 -38.18 -13.15
C LYS A 742 3.11 -36.88 -13.57
N ARG A 743 1.89 -36.93 -14.15
CA ARG A 743 1.09 -35.72 -14.46
C ARG A 743 0.55 -35.03 -13.21
N THR A 744 0.29 -35.76 -12.13
CA THR A 744 -0.18 -35.18 -10.86
C THR A 744 0.96 -34.48 -10.13
N TYR A 745 2.15 -35.08 -10.06
CA TYR A 745 3.36 -34.39 -9.60
C TYR A 745 3.69 -33.16 -10.44
N ALA A 746 3.63 -33.26 -11.78
CA ALA A 746 3.81 -32.11 -12.66
C ALA A 746 2.77 -31.00 -12.41
N ARG A 747 1.50 -31.35 -12.14
CA ARG A 747 0.45 -30.36 -11.80
C ARG A 747 0.61 -29.76 -10.41
N ILE A 748 1.13 -30.50 -9.44
CA ILE A 748 1.48 -29.99 -8.10
C ILE A 748 2.68 -29.04 -8.20
N ALA A 749 3.75 -29.42 -8.89
CA ALA A 749 4.90 -28.55 -9.17
C ALA A 749 4.48 -27.28 -9.93
N HIS A 750 3.60 -27.41 -10.94
CA HIS A 750 3.06 -26.27 -11.68
C HIS A 750 2.13 -25.37 -10.83
N ALA A 751 1.44 -25.91 -9.82
CA ALA A 751 0.68 -25.12 -8.86
C ALA A 751 1.58 -24.35 -7.86
N LEU A 752 2.74 -24.92 -7.52
CA LEU A 752 3.78 -24.31 -6.65
C LEU A 752 4.76 -23.41 -7.42
N ALA A 753 4.70 -23.39 -8.76
CA ALA A 753 5.68 -22.79 -9.69
C ALA A 753 5.92 -21.27 -9.58
N LYS A 754 5.25 -20.57 -8.66
CA LYS A 754 5.48 -19.13 -8.41
C LYS A 754 6.50 -18.87 -7.31
N ASP A 755 6.64 -19.80 -6.36
CA ASP A 755 7.38 -19.58 -5.12
C ASP A 755 8.76 -20.27 -5.14
N PHE A 756 8.98 -21.21 -6.07
CA PHE A 756 10.22 -21.98 -6.24
C PHE A 756 10.94 -21.65 -7.55
N PHE A 757 12.26 -21.44 -7.47
CA PHE A 757 13.14 -21.29 -8.63
C PHE A 757 13.41 -22.63 -9.32
N ILE A 758 13.74 -23.66 -8.52
CA ILE A 758 14.05 -25.02 -8.96
C ILE A 758 13.50 -26.01 -7.92
N ILE A 759 13.00 -27.14 -8.40
CA ILE A 759 12.64 -28.32 -7.59
C ILE A 759 13.36 -29.54 -8.14
N TYR A 760 14.10 -30.23 -7.28
CA TYR A 760 14.75 -31.51 -7.57
C TYR A 760 13.96 -32.64 -6.90
N TYR A 761 13.66 -33.68 -7.67
CA TYR A 761 13.21 -34.96 -7.18
C TYR A 761 14.38 -35.95 -7.28
N VAL A 762 14.86 -36.47 -6.16
CA VAL A 762 16.12 -37.23 -6.07
C VAL A 762 15.87 -38.61 -5.47
N ASP A 763 16.32 -39.65 -6.15
CA ASP A 763 16.38 -41.03 -5.67
C ASP A 763 17.64 -41.21 -4.80
N ILE A 764 17.47 -41.65 -3.55
CA ILE A 764 18.55 -41.73 -2.56
C ILE A 764 19.41 -43.00 -2.74
N ASP A 765 18.89 -44.04 -3.36
CA ASP A 765 19.59 -45.31 -3.54
C ASP A 765 20.52 -45.27 -4.78
N THR A 766 20.20 -44.43 -5.78
CA THR A 766 20.93 -44.27 -7.05
C THR A 766 21.58 -42.88 -7.25
N ASN A 767 21.23 -41.87 -6.44
CA ASN A 767 21.55 -40.44 -6.62
C ASN A 767 20.94 -39.77 -7.87
N ALA A 768 20.21 -40.50 -8.72
CA ALA A 768 19.61 -39.96 -9.93
C ALA A 768 18.53 -38.91 -9.59
N PHE A 769 18.40 -37.89 -10.43
CA PHE A 769 17.45 -36.82 -10.20
C PHE A 769 16.72 -36.32 -11.45
N ILE A 770 15.51 -35.81 -11.21
CA ILE A 770 14.75 -35.02 -12.16
C ILE A 770 14.76 -33.58 -11.65
N GLU A 771 15.41 -32.68 -12.40
CA GLU A 771 15.26 -31.25 -12.21
C GLU A 771 13.99 -30.77 -12.91
N PHE A 772 13.16 -30.06 -12.15
CA PHE A 772 12.13 -29.17 -12.66
C PHE A 772 12.60 -27.74 -12.45
N SER A 773 12.91 -27.02 -13.53
CA SER A 773 13.26 -25.59 -13.51
C SER A 773 12.46 -24.78 -14.53
N SER A 774 12.51 -23.44 -14.40
CA SER A 774 11.87 -22.52 -15.34
C SER A 774 12.92 -21.69 -16.10
N THR A 775 13.12 -22.00 -17.37
CA THR A 775 13.95 -21.20 -18.28
C THR A 775 13.07 -20.42 -19.25
N ASP A 776 12.94 -19.12 -18.99
CA ASP A 776 13.69 -18.07 -19.70
C ASP A 776 13.04 -16.68 -19.45
N ARG A 777 11.74 -16.65 -19.12
CA ARG A 777 10.98 -15.46 -18.66
C ARG A 777 9.72 -15.85 -17.86
N TYR A 778 9.88 -16.03 -16.54
CA TYR A 778 8.84 -16.10 -15.49
C TYR A 778 7.38 -16.39 -15.93
N LYS A 779 6.96 -17.66 -15.93
CA LYS A 779 5.63 -18.07 -15.40
C LYS A 779 5.31 -19.56 -15.33
N GLU A 780 6.00 -20.42 -16.06
CA GLU A 780 5.72 -21.86 -16.06
C GLU A 780 6.98 -22.71 -15.93
N LEU A 781 6.90 -23.74 -15.08
CA LEU A 781 7.87 -24.83 -14.98
C LEU A 781 7.52 -25.87 -16.05
N GLN A 782 8.42 -26.07 -17.03
CA GLN A 782 8.21 -27.01 -18.15
C GLN A 782 9.47 -27.77 -18.61
N VAL A 783 10.67 -27.46 -18.11
CA VAL A 783 11.89 -28.20 -18.50
C VAL A 783 12.15 -29.33 -17.51
N GLU A 784 12.01 -30.57 -17.99
CA GLU A 784 12.52 -31.77 -17.30
C GLU A 784 13.98 -31.99 -17.72
N THR A 785 14.91 -31.87 -16.77
CA THR A 785 16.33 -32.23 -16.99
C THR A 785 16.71 -33.41 -16.11
N ASN A 786 17.02 -34.57 -16.72
CA ASN A 786 17.39 -35.77 -15.98
C ASN A 786 18.91 -35.78 -15.73
N GLY A 787 19.32 -35.87 -14.46
CA GLY A 787 20.71 -35.95 -14.04
C GLY A 787 21.05 -37.27 -13.34
N VAL A 788 22.33 -37.65 -13.37
CA VAL A 788 22.79 -38.98 -12.92
C VAL A 788 23.20 -38.99 -11.44
N ASP A 789 23.78 -37.90 -10.93
CA ASP A 789 24.08 -37.73 -9.50
C ASP A 789 23.81 -36.29 -9.05
N PHE A 790 22.84 -36.13 -8.15
CA PHE A 790 22.45 -34.82 -7.58
C PHE A 790 23.55 -34.20 -6.72
N PHE A 791 24.19 -35.01 -5.87
CA PHE A 791 25.12 -34.53 -4.85
C PHE A 791 26.47 -34.13 -5.48
N GLU A 792 26.95 -34.90 -6.46
CA GLU A 792 28.11 -34.51 -7.26
C GLU A 792 27.84 -33.24 -8.08
N SER A 793 26.63 -33.09 -8.64
CA SER A 793 26.22 -31.87 -9.35
C SER A 793 26.22 -30.65 -8.43
N CYS A 794 25.73 -30.79 -7.19
CA CYS A 794 25.78 -29.70 -6.20
C CYS A 794 27.21 -29.27 -5.84
N VAL A 795 28.15 -30.21 -5.67
CA VAL A 795 29.56 -29.88 -5.34
C VAL A 795 30.21 -29.02 -6.42
N HIS A 796 29.90 -29.26 -7.70
CA HIS A 796 30.43 -28.47 -8.81
C HIS A 796 29.71 -27.12 -8.99
N ASN A 797 28.40 -27.07 -8.79
CA ASN A 797 27.59 -25.88 -9.09
C ASN A 797 27.57 -24.85 -7.95
N VAL A 798 27.62 -25.28 -6.68
CA VAL A 798 27.54 -24.38 -5.52
C VAL A 798 28.62 -23.28 -5.52
N PRO A 799 29.92 -23.56 -5.74
CA PRO A 799 30.96 -22.53 -5.78
C PRO A 799 30.84 -21.52 -6.95
N ILE A 800 29.94 -21.76 -7.91
CA ILE A 800 29.72 -20.92 -9.10
C ILE A 800 28.41 -20.11 -8.95
N ALA A 801 27.39 -20.71 -8.31
CA ALA A 801 26.04 -20.16 -8.23
C ALA A 801 25.70 -19.49 -6.88
N ILE A 802 26.58 -19.51 -5.88
CA ILE A 802 26.30 -19.03 -4.51
C ILE A 802 27.31 -17.97 -4.09
N HIS A 803 26.85 -16.98 -3.32
CA HIS A 803 27.68 -15.90 -2.80
C HIS A 803 28.79 -16.44 -1.89
N GLU A 804 30.02 -15.92 -2.01
CA GLU A 804 31.23 -16.49 -1.40
C GLU A 804 31.09 -16.80 0.11
N GLU A 805 30.57 -15.85 0.89
CA GLU A 805 30.31 -16.01 2.34
C GLU A 805 29.32 -17.14 2.71
N ASP A 806 28.46 -17.57 1.78
CA ASP A 806 27.43 -18.58 2.02
C ASP A 806 27.82 -19.98 1.48
N VAL A 807 28.92 -20.09 0.72
CA VAL A 807 29.34 -21.33 0.03
C VAL A 807 29.54 -22.49 1.01
N ASP A 808 30.36 -22.32 2.05
CA ASP A 808 30.65 -23.38 3.03
C ASP A 808 29.39 -23.88 3.75
N LYS A 809 28.48 -22.94 4.08
CA LYS A 809 27.20 -23.22 4.73
C LYS A 809 26.31 -24.10 3.85
N VAL A 810 26.27 -23.83 2.53
CA VAL A 810 25.45 -24.62 1.61
C VAL A 810 26.14 -25.94 1.26
N LEU A 811 27.46 -25.98 1.06
CA LEU A 811 28.22 -27.23 0.88
C LEU A 811 28.05 -28.20 2.05
N TYR A 812 28.01 -27.70 3.29
CA TYR A 812 27.68 -28.53 4.45
C TYR A 812 26.28 -29.15 4.35
N VAL A 813 25.28 -28.38 3.92
CA VAL A 813 23.87 -28.83 3.83
C VAL A 813 23.61 -29.76 2.65
N VAL A 814 24.22 -29.52 1.48
CA VAL A 814 24.03 -30.36 0.27
C VAL A 814 24.91 -31.61 0.24
N ASN A 815 25.72 -31.86 1.27
CA ASN A 815 26.40 -33.14 1.44
C ASN A 815 25.38 -34.25 1.80
N LYS A 816 25.39 -35.37 1.06
CA LYS A 816 24.43 -36.49 1.24
C LYS A 816 24.33 -36.99 2.69
N GLU A 817 25.46 -37.20 3.37
CA GLU A 817 25.44 -37.72 4.75
C GLU A 817 24.89 -36.69 5.75
N ASN A 818 25.20 -35.41 5.57
CA ASN A 818 24.66 -34.36 6.42
C ASN A 818 23.17 -34.16 6.15
N MET A 819 22.74 -34.03 4.89
CA MET A 819 21.33 -33.86 4.52
C MET A 819 20.45 -34.99 5.08
N LEU A 820 20.86 -36.25 4.90
CA LEU A 820 20.11 -37.40 5.41
C LEU A 820 20.14 -37.47 6.96
N ARG A 821 21.20 -37.00 7.62
CA ARG A 821 21.28 -36.92 9.08
C ARG A 821 20.32 -35.86 9.64
N GLU A 822 20.31 -34.67 9.06
CA GLU A 822 19.40 -33.56 9.41
C GLU A 822 17.93 -33.97 9.16
N ILE A 823 17.62 -34.56 8.00
CA ILE A 823 16.28 -35.14 7.71
C ILE A 823 15.89 -36.17 8.79
N LYS A 824 16.79 -37.09 9.15
CA LYS A 824 16.50 -38.14 10.14
C LYS A 824 16.34 -37.62 11.57
N GLN A 825 16.88 -36.44 11.90
CA GLN A 825 16.73 -35.80 13.22
C GLN A 825 15.57 -34.81 13.29
N HIS A 826 15.24 -34.12 12.20
CA HIS A 826 14.35 -32.97 12.18
C HIS A 826 13.20 -33.05 11.15
N GLY A 827 13.09 -34.15 10.41
CA GLY A 827 12.05 -34.41 9.40
C GLY A 827 12.19 -33.61 8.10
N SER A 828 13.02 -32.56 8.09
CA SER A 828 13.40 -31.80 6.89
C SER A 828 14.65 -30.97 7.19
N VAL A 829 15.37 -30.56 6.14
CA VAL A 829 16.44 -29.53 6.24
C VAL A 829 15.91 -28.24 5.62
N SER A 830 16.27 -27.09 6.18
CA SER A 830 16.03 -25.79 5.54
C SER A 830 17.24 -24.87 5.75
N THR A 831 17.70 -24.20 4.71
CA THR A 831 18.80 -23.23 4.79
C THR A 831 18.58 -22.07 3.82
N SER A 832 18.75 -20.85 4.33
CA SER A 832 18.62 -19.61 3.55
C SER A 832 20.01 -19.04 3.22
N TYR A 833 20.20 -18.60 1.97
CA TYR A 833 21.48 -18.12 1.43
C TYR A 833 21.26 -17.19 0.23
N ARG A 834 22.33 -16.56 -0.26
CA ARG A 834 22.35 -15.73 -1.46
C ARG A 834 22.79 -16.54 -2.68
N MET A 835 21.94 -16.62 -3.69
CA MET A 835 22.24 -17.24 -4.97
C MET A 835 22.56 -16.15 -6.00
N ILE A 836 23.57 -16.37 -6.83
CA ILE A 836 24.00 -15.44 -7.88
C ILE A 836 23.18 -15.74 -9.15
N LEU A 837 22.31 -14.80 -9.53
CA LEU A 837 21.46 -14.87 -10.71
C LEU A 837 21.79 -13.70 -11.65
N SER A 838 22.26 -14.00 -12.86
CA SER A 838 22.62 -13.00 -13.88
C SER A 838 23.63 -11.93 -13.44
N GLY A 839 24.40 -12.19 -12.37
CA GLY A 839 25.36 -11.25 -11.76
C GLY A 839 24.83 -10.51 -10.52
N GLU A 840 23.56 -10.68 -10.15
CA GLU A 840 22.98 -10.10 -8.93
C GLU A 840 22.81 -11.17 -7.83
N SER A 841 22.91 -10.75 -6.57
CA SER A 841 22.73 -11.61 -5.38
C SER A 841 21.28 -11.60 -4.92
N VAL A 842 20.60 -12.75 -5.01
CA VAL A 842 19.18 -12.93 -4.65
C VAL A 842 19.06 -13.87 -3.44
N TYR A 843 18.29 -13.48 -2.42
CA TYR A 843 18.06 -14.37 -1.27
C TYR A 843 17.10 -15.52 -1.61
N VAL A 844 17.53 -16.74 -1.32
CA VAL A 844 16.77 -17.97 -1.53
C VAL A 844 16.76 -18.84 -0.27
N ASN A 845 15.82 -19.79 -0.21
CA ASN A 845 15.81 -20.83 0.82
C ASN A 845 15.70 -22.23 0.18
N LEU A 846 16.74 -23.04 0.33
CA LEU A 846 16.67 -24.48 0.04
C LEU A 846 15.93 -25.19 1.17
N LYS A 847 14.99 -26.05 0.82
CA LYS A 847 14.34 -26.98 1.75
C LYS A 847 14.37 -28.41 1.17
N ALA A 848 14.84 -29.37 1.96
CA ALA A 848 14.88 -30.79 1.62
C ALA A 848 13.91 -31.57 2.54
N ILE A 849 13.05 -32.40 1.95
CA ILE A 849 12.01 -33.18 2.65
C ILE A 849 12.02 -34.61 2.10
N PRO A 850 11.95 -35.66 2.94
CA PRO A 850 11.81 -37.04 2.46
C PRO A 850 10.43 -37.30 1.85
N MET A 851 10.39 -38.23 0.90
CA MET A 851 9.19 -38.93 0.47
C MET A 851 9.44 -40.42 0.62
N ASP A 852 8.80 -41.00 1.64
CA ASP A 852 8.75 -42.44 1.86
C ASP A 852 7.54 -42.99 1.06
N ASP A 853 7.77 -43.94 0.15
CA ASP A 853 6.72 -44.64 -0.60
C ASP A 853 6.62 -46.10 -0.15
N ASP A 854 5.67 -46.36 0.74
CA ASP A 854 5.39 -47.68 1.32
C ASP A 854 4.95 -48.74 0.29
N GLU A 855 4.48 -48.36 -0.92
CA GLU A 855 4.07 -49.33 -1.96
C GLU A 855 5.25 -49.80 -2.83
N THR A 856 6.31 -48.99 -2.99
CA THR A 856 7.48 -49.35 -3.82
C THR A 856 8.76 -49.65 -3.03
N GLY A 857 8.87 -49.16 -1.79
CA GLY A 857 10.08 -49.30 -0.97
C GLY A 857 11.28 -48.49 -1.48
N SER A 858 11.03 -47.41 -2.23
CA SER A 858 12.07 -46.56 -2.82
C SER A 858 12.25 -45.26 -2.04
N HIS A 859 13.49 -44.95 -1.64
CA HIS A 859 13.77 -43.79 -0.79
C HIS A 859 14.00 -42.54 -1.64
N HIS A 860 13.13 -41.54 -1.50
CA HIS A 860 13.22 -40.31 -2.28
C HIS A 860 13.33 -39.07 -1.39
N ILE A 861 13.92 -38.00 -1.91
CA ILE A 861 13.82 -36.65 -1.33
C ILE A 861 13.37 -35.64 -2.39
N VAL A 862 12.61 -34.64 -1.93
CA VAL A 862 12.33 -33.42 -2.70
C VAL A 862 13.19 -32.31 -2.13
N VAL A 863 14.04 -31.71 -2.97
CA VAL A 863 14.87 -30.54 -2.63
C VAL A 863 14.39 -29.35 -3.46
N ALA A 864 13.79 -28.36 -2.81
CA ALA A 864 13.19 -27.20 -3.47
C ALA A 864 13.85 -25.90 -3.01
N VAL A 865 14.15 -24.99 -3.95
CA VAL A 865 14.79 -23.70 -3.68
C VAL A 865 13.78 -22.58 -3.91
N SER A 866 13.30 -21.94 -2.85
CA SER A 866 12.31 -20.85 -2.91
C SER A 866 12.93 -19.46 -2.97
N ASN A 867 12.25 -18.52 -3.63
CA ASN A 867 12.62 -17.11 -3.60
C ASN A 867 12.14 -16.47 -2.29
N ILE A 868 13.05 -15.93 -1.49
CA ILE A 868 12.71 -15.19 -0.25
C ILE A 868 13.19 -13.73 -0.30
N ASP A 869 13.72 -13.24 -1.42
CA ASP A 869 14.24 -11.88 -1.54
C ASP A 869 13.18 -10.82 -1.23
N ALA A 870 11.95 -11.00 -1.73
CA ALA A 870 10.81 -10.16 -1.40
C ALA A 870 10.30 -10.33 0.04
N GLN A 871 10.73 -11.34 0.81
CA GLN A 871 10.49 -11.46 2.25
C GLN A 871 11.62 -10.78 3.03
N MET A 872 12.87 -11.15 2.77
CA MET A 872 14.06 -10.58 3.41
C MET A 872 14.12 -9.05 3.27
N LYS A 873 13.81 -8.49 2.10
CA LYS A 873 13.74 -7.04 1.89
C LYS A 873 12.65 -6.39 2.75
N ARG A 874 11.46 -6.99 2.86
CA ARG A 874 10.40 -6.47 3.75
C ARG A 874 10.75 -6.60 5.24
N GLU A 875 11.44 -7.66 5.64
CA GLU A 875 11.90 -7.83 7.03
C GLU A 875 13.00 -6.82 7.37
N GLN A 876 13.92 -6.55 6.44
CA GLN A 876 14.95 -5.51 6.58
C GLN A 876 14.35 -4.10 6.56
N GLU A 877 13.49 -3.76 5.59
CA GLU A 877 12.74 -2.49 5.53
C GLU A 877 11.94 -2.26 6.81
N PHE A 878 11.31 -3.30 7.36
CA PHE A 878 10.57 -3.23 8.62
C PHE A 878 11.48 -3.02 9.83
N ALA A 879 12.63 -3.69 9.88
CA ALA A 879 13.64 -3.49 10.93
C ALA A 879 14.26 -2.08 10.88
N GLU A 880 14.57 -1.58 9.70
CA GLU A 880 15.07 -0.21 9.46
C GLU A 880 13.99 0.83 9.81
N ALA A 881 12.75 0.63 9.39
CA ALA A 881 11.62 1.48 9.75
C ALA A 881 11.35 1.49 11.27
N GLN A 882 11.48 0.33 11.95
CA GLN A 882 11.44 0.28 13.43
C GLN A 882 12.61 1.04 14.05
N ALA A 883 13.83 0.86 13.56
CA ALA A 883 15.02 1.54 14.07
C ALA A 883 14.94 3.07 13.90
N ILE A 884 14.33 3.55 12.81
CA ILE A 884 14.01 4.98 12.58
C ILE A 884 12.88 5.43 13.51
N ALA A 885 11.79 4.68 13.63
CA ALA A 885 10.66 4.99 14.52
C ALA A 885 10.99 4.91 16.02
N MET A 886 12.16 4.36 16.37
CA MET A 886 12.73 4.34 17.72
C MET A 886 13.69 5.50 18.01
N LYS A 887 13.97 6.39 17.05
CA LYS A 887 14.80 7.61 17.24
C LYS A 887 13.96 8.87 17.42
N ASP A 888 14.55 9.87 18.08
CA ASP A 888 14.01 11.23 18.18
C ASP A 888 14.39 12.06 16.95
N THR A 889 13.45 12.85 16.42
CA THR A 889 13.63 13.58 15.17
C THR A 889 14.48 14.84 15.28
N LEU A 890 14.63 15.41 16.49
CA LEU A 890 15.44 16.62 16.72
C LEU A 890 16.89 16.29 17.08
N THR A 891 17.08 15.19 17.83
CA THR A 891 18.35 14.88 18.52
C THR A 891 19.00 13.55 18.08
N GLY A 892 18.31 12.72 17.30
CA GLY A 892 18.84 11.48 16.71
C GLY A 892 19.08 10.32 17.70
N VAL A 893 19.03 10.56 19.00
CA VAL A 893 19.09 9.52 20.05
C VAL A 893 17.80 8.71 20.12
N LYS A 894 17.73 7.71 21.01
CA LYS A 894 16.53 6.90 21.19
C LYS A 894 15.36 7.75 21.73
N ASN A 895 14.13 7.50 21.30
CA ASN A 895 12.95 8.23 21.77
C ASN A 895 12.21 7.50 22.91
N LYS A 896 11.14 8.11 23.43
CA LYS A 896 10.30 7.55 24.51
C LYS A 896 9.73 6.15 24.22
N ARG A 897 9.45 5.79 22.96
CA ARG A 897 9.00 4.43 22.59
C ARG A 897 10.11 3.40 22.74
N ALA A 898 11.34 3.78 22.41
CA ALA A 898 12.53 2.96 22.64
C ALA A 898 12.86 2.84 24.13
N TYR A 899 12.65 3.89 24.93
CA TYR A 899 12.76 3.84 26.39
C TYR A 899 11.80 2.80 26.97
N SER A 900 10.49 2.93 26.70
CA SER A 900 9.49 1.95 27.16
C SER A 900 9.61 0.55 26.54
N THR A 901 10.57 0.33 25.64
CA THR A 901 10.93 -1.01 25.15
C THR A 901 12.12 -1.59 25.93
N ALA A 902 13.12 -0.77 26.23
CA ALA A 902 14.21 -1.15 27.15
C ALA A 902 13.69 -1.41 28.58
N GLU A 903 12.78 -0.55 29.07
CA GLU A 903 12.04 -0.73 30.33
C GLU A 903 11.37 -2.10 30.45
N ARG A 904 10.60 -2.52 29.43
CA ARG A 904 9.95 -3.83 29.43
C ARG A 904 10.96 -4.99 29.42
N SER A 905 12.08 -4.85 28.72
CA SER A 905 13.17 -5.84 28.75
C SER A 905 13.80 -5.94 30.14
N ILE A 906 14.14 -4.80 30.75
CA ILE A 906 14.80 -4.73 32.05
C ILE A 906 13.87 -5.22 33.16
N ASN A 907 12.58 -4.91 33.10
CA ASN A 907 11.58 -5.44 34.03
C ASN A 907 11.48 -6.98 33.93
N ALA A 908 11.65 -7.57 32.75
CA ALA A 908 11.74 -9.02 32.59
C ALA A 908 13.07 -9.57 33.15
N ASP A 909 14.21 -8.92 32.91
CA ASP A 909 15.51 -9.33 33.45
C ASP A 909 15.55 -9.27 34.99
N LEU A 910 14.90 -8.27 35.58
CA LEU A 910 14.69 -8.11 37.04
C LEU A 910 13.85 -9.26 37.60
N GLN A 911 12.68 -9.53 37.02
CA GLN A 911 11.79 -10.62 37.45
C GLN A 911 12.42 -12.02 37.32
N ASN A 912 13.35 -12.20 36.36
CA ASN A 912 14.08 -13.45 36.18
C ASN A 912 15.38 -13.55 37.00
N GLY A 913 15.75 -12.52 37.77
CA GLY A 913 17.00 -12.50 38.55
C GLY A 913 18.28 -12.57 37.71
N LYS A 914 18.24 -12.06 36.47
CA LYS A 914 19.34 -12.12 35.48
C LYS A 914 20.06 -10.78 35.27
N THR A 915 19.85 -9.82 36.17
CA THR A 915 20.26 -8.43 35.99
C THR A 915 21.67 -8.19 36.53
N GLU A 916 22.59 -7.77 35.65
CA GLU A 916 23.88 -7.20 36.06
C GLU A 916 23.68 -5.82 36.73
N PRO A 917 24.61 -5.36 37.59
CA PRO A 917 24.55 -4.03 38.19
C PRO A 917 24.42 -2.90 37.16
N PHE A 918 23.49 -1.99 37.39
CA PHE A 918 23.20 -0.86 36.51
C PHE A 918 22.64 0.33 37.30
N ALA A 919 22.61 1.49 36.66
CA ALA A 919 21.93 2.68 37.20
C ALA A 919 21.05 3.32 36.13
N ILE A 920 20.10 4.16 36.55
CA ILE A 920 19.40 5.08 35.67
C ILE A 920 19.71 6.52 36.07
N ALA A 921 20.09 7.34 35.09
CA ALA A 921 20.29 8.77 35.25
C ALA A 921 19.24 9.52 34.42
N VAL A 922 18.65 10.55 35.01
CA VAL A 922 17.61 11.41 34.40
C VAL A 922 18.16 12.84 34.34
N PHE A 923 17.89 13.54 33.24
CA PHE A 923 18.48 14.83 32.91
C PHE A 923 17.43 15.85 32.42
N ASP A 924 17.63 17.11 32.77
CA ASP A 924 16.76 18.25 32.45
C ASP A 924 17.63 19.45 32.02
N LEU A 925 17.39 19.99 30.82
CA LEU A 925 18.19 21.09 30.26
C LEU A 925 17.73 22.45 30.80
N TYR A 926 18.53 23.07 31.67
CA TYR A 926 18.11 24.29 32.36
C TYR A 926 18.14 25.53 31.47
N GLY A 927 16.96 26.12 31.25
CA GLY A 927 16.80 27.43 30.60
C GLY A 927 16.29 27.39 29.17
N THR A 928 16.02 26.22 28.62
CA THR A 928 15.33 25.96 27.34
C THR A 928 14.19 26.92 27.04
N LYS A 929 13.22 27.07 27.97
CA LYS A 929 12.11 28.02 27.82
C LYS A 929 12.60 29.47 27.67
N ARG A 930 13.59 29.91 28.45
CA ARG A 930 14.16 31.27 28.30
C ARG A 930 14.81 31.45 26.94
N VAL A 931 15.48 30.43 26.40
CA VAL A 931 16.07 30.47 25.05
C VAL A 931 14.97 30.58 23.99
N ASN A 932 13.91 29.76 24.07
CA ASN A 932 12.73 29.88 23.20
C ASN A 932 12.10 31.28 23.26
N ASP A 933 11.80 31.77 24.48
CA ASP A 933 11.12 33.04 24.73
C ASP A 933 11.96 34.27 24.33
N THR A 934 13.29 34.14 24.21
CA THR A 934 14.22 35.25 23.90
C THR A 934 14.80 35.21 22.48
N LEU A 935 15.06 34.02 21.94
CA LEU A 935 15.80 33.80 20.69
C LEU A 935 15.04 32.91 19.67
N GLY A 936 13.79 32.56 19.97
CA GLY A 936 12.93 31.77 19.10
C GLY A 936 13.17 30.26 19.15
N HIS A 937 12.23 29.50 18.58
CA HIS A 937 12.21 28.03 18.70
C HIS A 937 13.42 27.34 18.09
N GLU A 938 13.99 27.84 16.98
CA GLU A 938 15.21 27.26 16.43
C GLU A 938 16.42 27.36 17.37
N ALA A 939 16.50 28.43 18.18
CA ALA A 939 17.57 28.58 19.15
C ALA A 939 17.40 27.59 20.30
N GLY A 940 16.15 27.35 20.75
CA GLY A 940 15.81 26.28 21.69
C GLY A 940 16.14 24.90 21.14
N ASP A 941 15.84 24.63 19.88
CA ASP A 941 16.16 23.39 19.19
C ASP A 941 17.68 23.14 19.07
N ARG A 942 18.46 24.19 18.78
CA ARG A 942 19.93 24.13 18.81
C ARG A 942 20.46 23.88 20.24
N PHE A 943 19.88 24.52 21.25
CA PHE A 943 20.22 24.34 22.66
C PHE A 943 19.92 22.90 23.15
N ILE A 944 18.79 22.33 22.73
CA ILE A 944 18.41 20.94 23.04
C ILE A 944 19.36 19.94 22.37
N ARG A 945 19.78 20.19 21.12
CA ARG A 945 20.80 19.37 20.44
C ARG A 945 22.15 19.42 21.16
N GLY A 946 22.67 20.60 21.48
CA GLY A 946 23.95 20.73 22.21
C GLY A 946 23.92 20.08 23.61
N GLY A 947 22.78 20.16 24.31
CA GLY A 947 22.57 19.45 25.57
C GLY A 947 22.59 17.93 25.40
N CYS A 948 21.89 17.41 24.38
CA CYS A 948 21.89 15.99 24.05
C CYS A 948 23.29 15.48 23.65
N GLU A 949 24.00 16.21 22.79
CA GLU A 949 25.36 15.90 22.37
C GLU A 949 26.31 15.78 23.57
N ARG A 950 26.22 16.70 24.55
CA ARG A 950 27.00 16.62 25.80
C ARG A 950 26.66 15.40 26.66
N ILE A 951 25.38 15.02 26.77
CA ILE A 951 24.96 13.79 27.47
C ILE A 951 25.55 12.56 26.76
N CYS A 952 25.43 12.45 25.44
CA CYS A 952 25.98 11.34 24.66
C CYS A 952 27.52 11.31 24.64
N HIS A 953 28.19 12.46 24.66
CA HIS A 953 29.64 12.55 24.76
C HIS A 953 30.17 12.07 26.11
N THR A 954 29.35 12.21 27.16
CA THR A 954 29.63 11.77 28.53
C THR A 954 29.36 10.27 28.69
N PHE A 955 28.17 9.81 28.33
CA PHE A 955 27.71 8.43 28.49
C PHE A 955 27.84 7.62 27.19
N ARG A 956 29.08 7.46 26.72
CA ARG A 956 29.40 6.90 25.39
C ARG A 956 29.13 5.42 25.23
N HIS A 957 29.01 4.67 26.33
CA HIS A 957 28.79 3.22 26.33
C HIS A 957 27.36 2.85 26.76
N SER A 958 26.53 3.84 27.07
CA SER A 958 25.15 3.66 27.54
C SER A 958 24.13 4.19 26.53
N PRO A 959 22.96 3.55 26.39
CA PRO A 959 21.88 4.10 25.59
C PRO A 959 21.27 5.35 26.26
N VAL A 960 21.36 6.48 25.57
CA VAL A 960 20.67 7.74 25.91
C VAL A 960 19.31 7.80 25.18
N TYR A 961 18.30 8.29 25.89
CA TYR A 961 16.91 8.40 25.45
C TYR A 961 16.41 9.83 25.68
N ARG A 962 15.71 10.42 24.71
CA ARG A 962 14.88 11.62 24.93
C ARG A 962 13.47 11.18 25.30
N ILE A 963 13.01 11.62 26.47
CA ILE A 963 11.76 11.16 27.11
C ILE A 963 10.71 12.26 27.25
N GLY A 964 11.12 13.53 27.15
CA GLY A 964 10.25 14.72 27.15
C GLY A 964 10.74 15.77 26.15
N GLY A 965 10.34 17.03 26.35
CA GLY A 965 10.77 18.14 25.49
C GLY A 965 12.27 18.42 25.67
N ASP A 966 12.67 18.63 26.91
CA ASP A 966 14.02 18.93 27.38
C ASP A 966 14.53 17.91 28.42
N GLU A 967 13.80 16.80 28.57
CA GLU A 967 14.05 15.70 29.49
C GLU A 967 14.68 14.50 28.76
N PHE A 968 15.76 13.97 29.33
CA PHE A 968 16.49 12.80 28.82
C PHE A 968 16.70 11.76 29.94
N ALA A 969 16.95 10.51 29.57
CA ALA A 969 17.39 9.46 30.49
C ALA A 969 18.52 8.62 29.86
N ALA A 970 19.40 8.08 30.69
CA ALA A 970 20.43 7.12 30.29
C ALA A 970 20.43 5.92 31.25
N ILE A 971 20.51 4.72 30.67
CA ILE A 971 20.55 3.46 31.44
C ILE A 971 21.99 2.98 31.45
N LEU A 972 22.70 3.25 32.55
CA LEU A 972 24.14 3.08 32.67
C LEU A 972 24.50 1.63 32.96
N ARG A 973 25.37 1.04 32.13
CA ARG A 973 25.91 -0.33 32.29
C ARG A 973 27.41 -0.37 32.00
N GLY A 974 28.10 -1.37 32.53
CA GLY A 974 29.54 -1.57 32.34
C GLY A 974 30.35 -0.32 32.71
N ARG A 975 31.25 0.12 31.81
CA ARG A 975 32.18 1.24 32.04
C ARG A 975 31.52 2.54 32.49
N ASP A 976 30.34 2.88 31.97
CA ASP A 976 29.65 4.11 32.33
C ASP A 976 29.00 4.01 33.72
N TYR A 977 28.60 2.80 34.14
CA TYR A 977 28.15 2.52 35.51
C TYR A 977 29.34 2.52 36.50
N GLU A 978 30.46 1.90 36.13
CA GLU A 978 31.70 1.90 36.92
C GLU A 978 32.20 3.33 37.21
N ASN A 979 32.11 4.23 36.23
CA ASN A 979 32.64 5.61 36.31
C ASN A 979 31.56 6.68 36.56
N ARG A 980 30.31 6.28 36.88
CA ARG A 980 29.13 7.16 36.95
C ARG A 980 29.33 8.46 37.74
N ASP A 981 29.95 8.40 38.92
CA ASP A 981 30.18 9.57 39.80
C ASP A 981 31.21 10.56 39.28
N ALA A 982 32.10 10.13 38.37
CA ALA A 982 33.04 11.01 37.68
C ALA A 982 32.36 11.62 36.45
N LEU A 983 31.65 10.81 35.66
CA LEU A 983 30.90 11.24 34.49
C LEU A 983 29.83 12.29 34.83
N LEU A 984 29.07 12.10 35.91
CA LEU A 984 28.05 13.07 36.37
C LEU A 984 28.64 14.40 36.86
N LYS A 985 29.90 14.43 37.34
CA LYS A 985 30.59 15.69 37.69
C LYS A 985 31.04 16.42 36.43
N ALA A 986 31.72 15.70 35.53
CA ALA A 986 32.20 16.23 34.26
C ALA A 986 31.08 16.81 33.38
N LEU A 987 29.85 16.31 33.49
CA LEU A 987 28.69 16.72 32.70
C LEU A 987 28.38 18.24 32.71
N ASN A 988 28.83 18.99 33.72
CA ASN A 988 28.69 20.46 33.80
C ASN A 988 30.02 21.22 33.94
N GLU A 989 31.15 20.53 33.91
CA GLU A 989 32.47 21.17 33.95
C GLU A 989 32.74 21.90 32.61
N PRO A 990 33.56 22.98 32.60
CA PRO A 990 33.95 23.64 31.37
C PRO A 990 34.97 22.77 30.62
N ASP A 991 34.73 22.53 29.32
CA ASP A 991 35.68 21.81 28.47
C ASP A 991 36.91 22.70 28.21
N GLU A 992 38.11 22.24 28.56
CA GLU A 992 39.37 23.04 28.47
C GLU A 992 39.69 23.53 27.04
N LYS A 993 38.99 23.03 26.01
CA LYS A 993 39.16 23.41 24.62
C LYS A 993 38.16 24.46 24.11
N ASP A 994 37.07 24.71 24.84
CA ASP A 994 36.07 25.69 24.41
C ASP A 994 36.28 27.04 25.12
N SER A 995 36.31 28.11 24.33
CA SER A 995 36.65 29.46 24.80
C SER A 995 35.44 30.29 25.22
N GLN A 996 34.25 29.69 25.25
CA GLN A 996 33.00 30.35 25.64
C GLN A 996 32.51 29.86 27.02
N PRO A 997 31.90 30.73 27.85
CA PRO A 997 31.35 30.31 29.13
C PRO A 997 30.17 29.34 28.93
N ASN A 998 30.11 28.28 29.75
CA ASN A 998 29.09 27.22 29.67
C ASN A 998 27.63 27.77 29.71
N GLU A 999 27.03 27.99 28.54
CA GLU A 999 25.62 28.43 28.41
C GLU A 999 24.63 27.30 28.73
N ILE A 1000 24.96 26.06 28.30
CA ILE A 1000 24.14 24.88 28.54
C ILE A 1000 24.48 24.31 29.92
N TYR A 1001 23.49 24.28 30.81
CA TYR A 1001 23.59 23.67 32.13
C TYR A 1001 22.59 22.51 32.25
N ILE A 1002 23.09 21.34 32.62
CA ILE A 1002 22.33 20.08 32.65
C ILE A 1002 22.05 19.73 34.11
N ILE A 1003 20.78 19.77 34.50
CA ILE A 1003 20.34 19.27 35.79
C ILE A 1003 20.23 17.76 35.67
N PHE A 1004 20.63 17.03 36.72
CA PHE A 1004 20.59 15.57 36.71
C PHE A 1004 20.26 14.99 38.08
N GLY A 1005 19.74 13.76 38.06
CA GLY A 1005 19.62 12.86 39.20
C GLY A 1005 19.91 11.43 38.76
N MET A 1006 20.24 10.54 39.70
CA MET A 1006 20.59 9.15 39.42
C MET A 1006 20.09 8.23 40.53
N ALA A 1007 19.62 7.04 40.15
CA ALA A 1007 19.34 5.94 41.05
C ALA A 1007 20.10 4.68 40.61
N GLU A 1008 20.78 4.04 41.55
CA GLU A 1008 21.41 2.73 41.35
C GLU A 1008 20.40 1.61 41.63
N PHE A 1009 20.61 0.46 40.97
CA PHE A 1009 19.79 -0.73 41.20
C PHE A 1009 20.07 -1.31 42.59
N ASP A 1010 19.02 -1.38 43.40
CA ASP A 1010 18.97 -1.98 44.73
C ASP A 1010 18.15 -3.29 44.67
N PRO A 1011 18.79 -4.47 44.72
CA PRO A 1011 18.12 -5.76 44.62
C PRO A 1011 17.08 -6.07 45.71
N GLU A 1012 17.09 -5.35 46.84
CA GLU A 1012 16.09 -5.56 47.91
C GLU A 1012 14.84 -4.69 47.70
N ASN A 1013 14.99 -3.52 47.08
CA ASN A 1013 13.94 -2.50 47.00
C ASN A 1013 13.36 -2.28 45.58
N ASP A 1014 14.17 -2.40 44.52
CA ASP A 1014 13.71 -2.17 43.14
C ASP A 1014 13.07 -3.41 42.54
N LYS A 1015 11.81 -3.27 42.08
CA LYS A 1015 11.08 -4.34 41.39
C LYS A 1015 10.76 -4.02 39.93
N THR A 1016 10.94 -2.77 39.53
CA THR A 1016 10.81 -2.28 38.16
C THR A 1016 11.81 -1.15 37.91
N LEU A 1017 12.13 -0.88 36.64
CA LEU A 1017 12.88 0.31 36.23
C LEU A 1017 12.14 1.61 36.60
N ASP A 1018 10.81 1.56 36.63
CA ASP A 1018 9.90 2.64 37.04
C ASP A 1018 10.22 3.12 38.48
N THR A 1019 10.39 2.19 39.45
CA THR A 1019 10.78 2.56 40.84
C THR A 1019 12.22 3.11 40.95
N MET A 1020 13.08 2.83 39.96
CA MET A 1020 14.39 3.49 39.87
C MET A 1020 14.28 4.87 39.24
N PHE A 1021 13.44 5.03 38.21
CA PHE A 1021 13.19 6.30 37.53
C PHE A 1021 12.65 7.35 38.50
N ASP A 1022 11.64 7.01 39.31
CA ASP A 1022 11.09 7.91 40.34
C ASP A 1022 12.16 8.40 41.32
N ARG A 1023 13.06 7.51 41.79
CA ARG A 1023 14.16 7.89 42.69
C ARG A 1023 15.17 8.81 42.01
N ALA A 1024 15.45 8.60 40.72
CA ALA A 1024 16.33 9.46 39.93
C ALA A 1024 15.70 10.84 39.64
N ASP A 1025 14.40 10.91 39.35
CA ASP A 1025 13.67 12.17 39.14
C ASP A 1025 13.58 13.00 40.43
N VAL A 1026 13.31 12.38 41.58
CA VAL A 1026 13.37 13.05 42.89
C VAL A 1026 14.75 13.67 43.13
N ALA A 1027 15.83 12.91 42.90
CA ALA A 1027 17.20 13.42 43.03
C ALA A 1027 17.49 14.57 42.04
N MET A 1028 16.95 14.50 40.82
CA MET A 1028 17.06 15.57 39.81
C MET A 1028 16.31 16.84 40.28
N TYR A 1029 15.13 16.69 40.85
CA TYR A 1029 14.32 17.79 41.37
C TYR A 1029 14.98 18.49 42.58
N GLU A 1030 15.60 17.73 43.50
CA GLU A 1030 16.41 18.33 44.58
C GLU A 1030 17.59 19.13 44.04
N ASN A 1031 18.29 18.62 43.02
CA ASN A 1031 19.37 19.33 42.34
C ASN A 1031 18.86 20.63 41.67
N LYS A 1032 17.70 20.55 40.99
CA LYS A 1032 16.96 21.69 40.38
C LYS A 1032 16.63 22.78 41.42
N LEU A 1033 16.19 22.39 42.61
CA LEU A 1033 15.92 23.31 43.73
C LEU A 1033 17.20 23.93 44.31
N ARG A 1034 18.27 23.15 44.48
CA ARG A 1034 19.56 23.65 44.99
C ARG A 1034 20.16 24.69 44.05
N LEU A 1035 20.08 24.47 42.73
CA LEU A 1035 20.60 25.40 41.73
C LEU A 1035 19.82 26.72 41.69
N LYS A 1036 18.48 26.67 41.80
CA LYS A 1036 17.63 27.88 41.90
C LYS A 1036 17.98 28.74 43.13
N LYS A 1037 18.51 28.16 44.21
CA LYS A 1037 18.96 28.89 45.42
C LYS A 1037 20.36 29.51 45.32
N HIS A 1038 21.16 29.13 44.31
CA HIS A 1038 22.55 29.60 44.14
C HIS A 1038 22.77 30.50 42.90
N ARG A 1039 21.72 30.73 42.10
CA ARG A 1039 21.73 31.63 40.92
C ARG A 1039 20.60 32.68 40.96
N LEU A 1040 20.24 33.11 42.18
CA LEU A 1040 19.37 34.25 42.50
C LEU A 1040 20.19 35.28 43.30
#